data_AF-A0A812Q8S2-F1
#
_entry.id   AF-A0A812Q8S2-F1
#
_cell.length_a   1.000
_cell.length_b   1.000
_cell.length_c   1.000
_cell.angle_alpha   90.00
_cell.angle_beta   90.00
_cell.angle_gamma   90.00
#
_symmetry.space_group_name_H-M   'P 1'
#
loop_
_entity.id
_entity.type
_entity.pdbx_description
1 polymer ?
#
loop_
_entity_poly.entity_id
_entity_poly.type
_entity_poly.pdbx_seq_one_letter_code
_entity_poly.pdbx_strand_id
1 'polypeptide(L)'
;MWDSKVSDWDIVDRTPYKKDVLKQLAEACRRHDLKLFFYHSHLDWHHPEYFPVGQTGRNSGRPESGDFDEYLDDMDAQLTELLGGDYGDVAGVWFDGWWDQQSKRFEDTRDASVRDTRINWRLEQTYALIHRLQPAALVGNNHHIAPFAGEDFQMFERDLPGQNKGGHSSDAVIGDLPLETCDTINGAWGYNAGDKGHKSVEQLVTYLVRSAGMNANLLLNVGPKPDGTIDDVSAERLRGMGEWLEQYGETIYGTRGGPVAAQEWGVTTKKPGVVYVHILKKPEADADGWTHLSGAGKLAARLLKVLSTGVEVPSRIGAGDDLFVRLPKTDAATIDLVLMATEAEGLSVEAYVEILIIFCLILLNGFFSGAELAILTAKRNRLEQASEEGSTGAKAALSLLGDTNRFLSAVQIGITGVGTLAAAYGGANLVREFSDWLSLTPGTFAARYSQVIALATITGSIAFGSLVIGELVPKRLALAYSETLAKFVSLPMLLLSYVATPFIAVLGFVTNAVLRVFRVKDGGEALVTLDDIAHLVETGREQGVLRLAEEDILLEALQLRTRRVRDIMRPRVDIDAVDVETPVDEIIGVVAMSGFSRLPVYEGSTDNILGFVYNKDVLQQMHLKRSIEIRKILRKPLFIPESLTLERLLVAFQAERTQLAIVLDEFGGTRGMVTFEDVLEELVGEIHDEHRHDDEQLVVQRNDHSWLVDGRIGMHELLEQLPEKTSLGAEVSSVNTVSGLVMAVLESVPSVGDQAVCGDVTIEIVDMDGPRIDRLLITLSPPPDSEAPAAP
;
A
#
# COMPACT_ATOMS: atom_id res chain seq x y z
N MET A 1 -5.35 22.68 59.72
CA MET A 1 -4.09 21.87 59.82
C MET A 1 -2.98 22.36 58.89
N TRP A 2 -3.18 23.48 58.20
CA TRP A 2 -2.19 24.14 57.36
C TRP A 2 -2.01 25.59 57.81
N ASP A 3 -1.19 26.36 57.09
CA ASP A 3 -1.02 27.81 57.27
C ASP A 3 -2.12 28.55 56.49
N SER A 4 -3.27 28.82 57.11
CA SER A 4 -4.43 29.39 56.42
C SER A 4 -4.42 30.92 56.50
N LYS A 5 -4.81 31.58 55.41
CA LYS A 5 -4.98 33.04 55.38
C LYS A 5 -6.42 33.46 55.67
N VAL A 6 -7.36 32.51 55.70
CA VAL A 6 -8.78 32.73 55.98
C VAL A 6 -9.02 32.83 57.48
N SER A 7 -8.36 31.99 58.28
CA SER A 7 -8.56 31.95 59.74
C SER A 7 -7.22 31.82 60.47
N ASP A 8 -7.08 32.55 61.58
CA ASP A 8 -5.94 32.38 62.48
C ASP A 8 -6.06 31.09 63.33
N TRP A 9 -7.17 30.37 63.26
CA TRP A 9 -7.41 29.13 64.01
C TRP A 9 -6.74 27.93 63.33
N ASP A 10 -5.41 27.99 63.23
CA ASP A 10 -4.63 26.97 62.53
C ASP A 10 -3.40 26.47 63.32
N ILE A 11 -2.67 25.53 62.72
CA ILE A 11 -1.52 24.89 63.38
C ILE A 11 -0.31 25.83 63.46
N VAL A 12 -0.16 26.75 62.52
CA VAL A 12 1.00 27.64 62.41
C VAL A 12 0.84 28.83 63.34
N ASP A 13 -0.33 29.46 63.39
CA ASP A 13 -0.57 30.65 64.18
C ASP A 13 -0.84 30.35 65.65
N ARG A 14 -1.63 29.31 65.97
CA ARG A 14 -2.13 29.09 67.34
C ARG A 14 -1.39 28.03 68.14
N THR A 15 -0.53 27.22 67.52
CA THR A 15 0.17 26.14 68.23
C THR A 15 1.67 26.42 68.38
N PRO A 16 2.35 25.80 69.37
CA PRO A 16 3.81 25.85 69.48
C PRO A 16 4.56 25.17 68.32
N TYR A 17 3.89 24.36 67.48
CA TYR A 17 4.55 23.59 66.43
C TYR A 17 5.01 24.47 65.25
N LYS A 18 4.26 25.54 64.93
CA LYS A 18 4.64 26.59 63.97
C LYS A 18 5.00 26.10 62.56
N LYS A 19 4.48 24.95 62.15
CA LYS A 19 4.77 24.35 60.84
C LYS A 19 3.51 23.79 60.21
N ASP A 20 3.40 23.99 58.90
CA ASP A 20 2.37 23.39 58.06
C ASP A 20 2.63 21.88 57.89
N VAL A 21 1.77 21.07 58.48
CA VAL A 21 1.85 19.61 58.43
C VAL A 21 1.24 19.04 57.15
N LEU A 22 0.26 19.71 56.54
CA LEU A 22 -0.31 19.26 55.27
C LEU A 22 0.71 19.40 54.14
N LYS A 23 1.52 20.46 54.16
CA LYS A 23 2.63 20.62 53.21
C LYS A 23 3.67 19.52 53.34
N GLN A 24 4.05 19.16 54.56
CA GLN A 24 4.98 18.05 54.82
C GLN A 24 4.41 16.70 54.37
N LEU A 25 3.11 16.48 54.58
CA LEU A 25 2.41 15.28 54.14
C LEU A 25 2.33 15.23 52.61
N ALA A 26 1.99 16.33 51.94
CA ALA A 26 1.93 16.42 50.49
C ALA A 26 3.29 16.10 49.84
N GLU A 27 4.38 16.64 50.40
CA GLU A 27 5.74 16.31 49.98
C GLU A 27 6.07 14.82 50.20
N ALA A 28 5.64 14.23 51.31
CA ALA A 28 5.85 12.81 51.58
C ALA A 28 5.06 11.91 50.62
N CYS A 29 3.79 12.21 50.38
CA CYS A 29 2.96 11.51 49.40
C CYS A 29 3.61 11.53 48.02
N ARG A 30 4.11 12.70 47.57
CA ARG A 30 4.82 12.83 46.29
C ARG A 30 6.10 12.00 46.23
N ARG A 31 6.88 11.96 47.32
CA ARG A 31 8.11 11.14 47.40
C ARG A 31 7.83 9.64 47.29
N HIS A 32 6.64 9.20 47.68
CA HIS A 32 6.25 7.78 47.71
C HIS A 32 5.22 7.41 46.63
N ASP A 33 4.95 8.30 45.67
CA ASP A 33 3.90 8.15 44.64
C ASP A 33 2.52 7.75 45.21
N LEU A 34 2.17 8.33 46.36
CA LEU A 34 0.84 8.22 46.94
C LEU A 34 -0.02 9.40 46.50
N LYS A 35 -1.25 9.12 46.09
CA LYS A 35 -2.22 10.16 45.73
C LYS A 35 -2.75 10.81 47.01
N LEU A 36 -2.70 12.14 47.07
CA LEU A 36 -3.12 12.91 48.23
C LEU A 36 -4.60 13.30 48.08
N PHE A 37 -5.39 12.98 49.09
CA PHE A 37 -6.75 13.48 49.27
C PHE A 37 -6.80 14.35 50.52
N PHE A 38 -7.55 15.44 50.48
CA PHE A 38 -7.86 16.22 51.68
C PHE A 38 -9.24 15.88 52.19
N TYR A 39 -9.32 15.49 53.47
CA TYR A 39 -10.57 15.50 54.20
C TYR A 39 -10.92 16.95 54.55
N HIS A 40 -12.14 17.39 54.25
CA HIS A 40 -12.64 18.72 54.60
C HIS A 40 -14.03 18.61 55.23
N SER A 41 -14.20 19.19 56.42
CA SER A 41 -15.50 19.24 57.07
C SER A 41 -16.33 20.38 56.47
N HIS A 42 -17.56 20.10 56.06
CA HIS A 42 -18.54 21.12 55.69
C HIS A 42 -19.00 21.92 56.91
N LEU A 43 -19.05 21.30 58.07
CA LEU A 43 -19.44 21.98 59.31
C LEU A 43 -18.22 22.49 60.06
N ASP A 44 -18.35 23.64 60.70
CA ASP A 44 -17.31 24.21 61.55
C ASP A 44 -17.91 24.66 62.90
N TRP A 45 -17.46 24.03 63.99
CA TRP A 45 -17.91 24.35 65.34
C TRP A 45 -17.21 25.56 65.97
N HIS A 46 -16.22 26.15 65.28
CA HIS A 46 -15.52 27.35 65.68
C HIS A 46 -16.02 28.58 64.92
N HIS A 47 -16.29 28.46 63.63
CA HIS A 47 -16.62 29.61 62.77
C HIS A 47 -17.88 30.35 63.24
N PRO A 48 -17.82 31.68 63.46
CA PRO A 48 -18.97 32.45 63.94
C PRO A 48 -20.09 32.53 62.90
N GLU A 49 -19.75 32.57 61.62
CA GLU A 49 -20.72 32.69 60.52
C GLU A 49 -21.45 31.37 60.18
N TYR A 50 -21.05 30.23 60.75
CA TYR A 50 -21.79 28.97 60.60
C TYR A 50 -23.11 29.02 61.39
N PHE A 51 -24.10 29.70 60.83
CA PHE A 51 -25.41 29.91 61.44
C PHE A 51 -26.53 29.68 60.40
N PRO A 52 -27.65 29.02 60.76
CA PRO A 52 -28.05 28.54 62.08
C PRO A 52 -27.17 27.40 62.59
N VAL A 53 -27.10 27.27 63.91
CA VAL A 53 -26.36 26.16 64.55
C VAL A 53 -26.95 24.81 64.14
N GLY A 54 -26.05 23.91 63.78
CA GLY A 54 -26.29 22.53 63.39
C GLY A 54 -26.96 21.63 64.43
N GLN A 55 -27.12 20.35 64.08
CA GLN A 55 -27.51 19.31 65.02
C GLN A 55 -26.41 19.05 66.07
N THR A 56 -25.16 19.27 65.69
CA THR A 56 -23.96 19.08 66.49
C THR A 56 -23.33 20.40 66.95
N GLY A 57 -22.37 20.32 67.87
CA GLY A 57 -21.61 21.50 68.33
C GLY A 57 -22.46 22.58 69.03
N ARG A 58 -23.62 22.23 69.60
CA ARG A 58 -24.52 23.21 70.29
C ARG A 58 -23.90 23.85 71.53
N ASN A 59 -22.90 23.20 72.13
CA ASN A 59 -22.22 23.67 73.34
C ASN A 59 -20.82 24.24 73.04
N SER A 60 -20.55 24.61 71.78
CA SER A 60 -19.24 25.14 71.34
C SER A 60 -18.96 26.58 71.76
N GLY A 61 -19.96 27.30 72.30
CA GLY A 61 -19.82 28.69 72.70
C GLY A 61 -19.83 29.70 71.54
N ARG A 62 -20.35 29.30 70.36
CA ARG A 62 -20.52 30.16 69.19
C ARG A 62 -21.59 31.26 69.42
N PRO A 63 -21.50 32.40 68.70
CA PRO A 63 -22.53 33.44 68.73
C PRO A 63 -23.92 32.94 68.28
N GLU A 64 -24.99 33.58 68.74
CA GLU A 64 -26.39 33.27 68.36
C GLU A 64 -26.82 33.94 67.03
N SER A 65 -25.86 34.35 66.20
CA SER A 65 -26.06 34.99 64.90
C SER A 65 -24.87 34.71 63.99
N GLY A 66 -25.09 34.71 62.69
CA GLY A 66 -24.05 34.64 61.65
C GLY A 66 -24.67 34.62 60.25
N ASP A 67 -23.83 34.73 59.23
CA ASP A 67 -24.21 34.65 57.82
C ASP A 67 -23.65 33.40 57.16
N PHE A 68 -24.54 32.43 56.89
CA PHE A 68 -24.14 31.17 56.26
C PHE A 68 -23.48 31.36 54.89
N ASP A 69 -23.87 32.39 54.16
CA ASP A 69 -23.33 32.67 52.84
C ASP A 69 -21.88 33.16 52.93
N GLU A 70 -21.55 33.98 53.95
CA GLU A 70 -20.17 34.38 54.25
C GLU A 70 -19.32 33.19 54.71
N TYR A 71 -19.89 32.30 55.52
CA TYR A 71 -19.22 31.04 55.87
C TYR A 71 -18.85 30.18 54.66
N LEU A 72 -19.76 30.06 53.68
CA LEU A 72 -19.47 29.29 52.46
C LEU A 72 -18.40 29.97 51.60
N ASP A 73 -18.38 31.30 51.55
CA ASP A 73 -17.34 32.06 50.84
C ASP A 73 -15.95 31.82 51.51
N ASP A 74 -15.90 31.77 52.84
CA ASP A 74 -14.68 31.42 53.60
C ASP A 74 -14.26 29.96 53.38
N MET A 75 -15.21 29.03 53.34
CA MET A 75 -14.95 27.62 53.03
C MET A 75 -14.37 27.46 51.61
N ASP A 76 -14.95 28.14 50.62
CA ASP A 76 -14.46 28.15 49.24
C ASP A 76 -13.06 28.81 49.15
N ALA A 77 -12.77 29.82 49.98
CA ALA A 77 -11.44 30.40 50.09
C ALA A 77 -10.42 29.40 50.67
N GLN A 78 -10.78 28.64 51.72
CA GLN A 78 -9.94 27.57 52.28
C GLN A 78 -9.66 26.47 51.25
N LEU A 79 -10.68 26.04 50.50
CA LEU A 79 -10.50 25.08 49.40
C LEU A 79 -9.59 25.65 48.31
N THR A 80 -9.68 26.95 48.03
CA THR A 80 -8.77 27.63 47.10
C THR A 80 -7.32 27.61 47.58
N GLU A 81 -7.06 27.73 48.88
CA GLU A 81 -5.71 27.57 49.44
C GLU A 81 -5.18 26.15 49.28
N LEU A 82 -6.01 25.14 49.61
CA LEU A 82 -5.62 23.73 49.56
C LEU A 82 -5.40 23.22 48.14
N LEU A 83 -6.17 23.72 47.18
CA LEU A 83 -6.17 23.25 45.79
C LEU A 83 -5.46 24.21 44.81
N GLY A 84 -5.10 25.41 45.26
CA GLY A 84 -4.51 26.48 44.44
C GLY A 84 -3.05 26.27 44.01
N GLY A 85 -2.44 25.15 44.41
CA GLY A 85 -1.12 24.70 43.91
C GLY A 85 -0.02 24.63 44.97
N ASP A 86 -0.19 25.22 46.15
CA ASP A 86 0.83 25.21 47.22
C ASP A 86 1.17 23.80 47.73
N TYR A 87 0.23 22.86 47.58
CA TYR A 87 0.37 21.44 47.95
C TYR A 87 0.66 20.53 46.73
N GLY A 88 0.77 21.10 45.52
CA GLY A 88 0.93 20.38 44.26
C GLY A 88 -0.35 19.68 43.80
N ASP A 89 -0.20 18.57 43.07
CA ASP A 89 -1.34 17.81 42.54
C ASP A 89 -2.11 17.11 43.66
N VAL A 90 -3.36 17.52 43.87
CA VAL A 90 -4.29 16.92 44.82
C VAL A 90 -5.26 16.03 44.05
N ALA A 91 -5.36 14.76 44.45
CA ALA A 91 -6.15 13.77 43.74
C ALA A 91 -7.64 13.79 44.11
N GLY A 92 -8.01 14.46 45.21
CA GLY A 92 -9.41 14.67 45.54
C GLY A 92 -9.68 15.33 46.88
N VAL A 93 -10.95 15.63 47.11
CA VAL A 93 -11.49 16.17 48.35
C VAL A 93 -12.57 15.23 48.89
N TRP A 94 -12.42 14.86 50.15
CA TRP A 94 -13.31 13.97 50.88
C TRP A 94 -14.09 14.81 51.91
N PHE A 95 -15.34 15.10 51.60
CA PHE A 95 -16.18 15.92 52.45
C PHE A 95 -16.95 15.12 53.49
N ASP A 96 -17.26 15.79 54.61
CA ASP A 96 -18.12 15.28 55.67
C ASP A 96 -18.95 16.40 56.29
N GLY A 97 -20.00 16.08 57.04
CA GLY A 97 -20.70 17.05 57.88
C GLY A 97 -21.90 17.76 57.24
N TRP A 98 -22.19 17.53 55.95
CA TRP A 98 -23.40 18.05 55.29
C TRP A 98 -24.69 17.71 56.06
N TRP A 99 -24.71 16.52 56.66
CA TRP A 99 -25.81 15.97 57.44
C TRP A 99 -26.18 16.81 58.68
N ASP A 100 -25.27 17.65 59.17
CA ASP A 100 -25.49 18.52 60.35
C ASP A 100 -26.60 19.57 60.14
N GLN A 101 -26.90 19.90 58.88
CA GLN A 101 -27.95 20.86 58.50
C GLN A 101 -29.18 20.20 57.87
N GLN A 102 -29.34 18.88 57.95
CA GLN A 102 -30.54 18.19 57.46
C GLN A 102 -31.83 18.80 57.99
N SER A 103 -32.87 18.80 57.14
CA SER A 103 -34.15 19.40 57.47
C SER A 103 -34.85 18.69 58.63
N LYS A 104 -35.79 19.40 59.28
CA LYS A 104 -36.66 18.81 60.29
C LYS A 104 -37.45 17.61 59.76
N ARG A 105 -37.79 17.62 58.46
CA ARG A 105 -38.47 16.49 57.82
C ARG A 105 -37.63 15.22 57.91
N PHE A 106 -36.32 15.31 57.63
CA PHE A 106 -35.42 14.18 57.82
C PHE A 106 -35.30 13.77 59.30
N GLU A 107 -35.20 14.73 60.23
CA GLU A 107 -35.11 14.42 61.66
C GLU A 107 -36.31 13.58 62.15
N ASP A 108 -37.50 13.90 61.64
CA ASP A 108 -38.77 13.24 61.98
C ASP A 108 -38.94 11.88 61.28
N THR A 109 -38.53 11.74 60.00
CA THR A 109 -38.77 10.51 59.21
C THR A 109 -37.60 9.53 59.19
N ARG A 110 -36.37 10.02 59.37
CA ARG A 110 -35.12 9.29 59.14
C ARG A 110 -35.02 8.65 57.75
N ASP A 111 -35.70 9.23 56.78
CA ASP A 111 -35.74 8.73 55.39
C ASP A 111 -34.56 9.29 54.59
N ALA A 112 -33.62 8.42 54.20
CA ALA A 112 -32.42 8.78 53.43
C ALA A 112 -32.72 9.33 52.02
N SER A 113 -33.97 9.24 51.53
CA SER A 113 -34.37 9.91 50.29
C SER A 113 -34.58 11.42 50.44
N VAL A 114 -34.66 11.91 51.68
CA VAL A 114 -34.84 13.34 51.99
C VAL A 114 -33.51 14.06 51.82
N ARG A 115 -33.42 14.89 50.77
CA ARG A 115 -32.22 15.64 50.39
C ARG A 115 -32.23 17.12 50.80
N ASP A 116 -33.27 17.61 51.49
CA ASP A 116 -33.37 19.02 51.85
C ASP A 116 -32.65 19.35 53.18
N THR A 117 -32.07 20.54 53.24
CA THR A 117 -31.35 21.09 54.39
C THR A 117 -31.98 22.40 54.85
N ARG A 118 -31.67 22.82 56.08
CA ARG A 118 -32.11 24.12 56.65
C ARG A 118 -31.47 25.32 55.95
N ILE A 119 -30.39 25.09 55.21
CA ILE A 119 -29.60 26.08 54.46
C ILE A 119 -29.33 25.56 53.05
N ASN A 120 -28.78 26.40 52.18
CA ASN A 120 -28.28 26.00 50.87
C ASN A 120 -26.76 25.87 50.93
N TRP A 121 -26.24 24.65 50.85
CA TRP A 121 -24.79 24.38 50.89
C TRP A 121 -24.01 24.85 49.64
N ARG A 122 -24.68 25.29 48.58
CA ARG A 122 -24.06 25.71 47.31
C ARG A 122 -23.14 24.64 46.68
N LEU A 123 -23.38 23.35 46.93
CA LEU A 123 -22.51 22.24 46.51
C LEU A 123 -22.07 22.30 45.04
N GLU A 124 -22.99 22.62 44.11
CA GLU A 124 -22.66 22.75 42.69
C GLU A 124 -21.56 23.79 42.42
N GLN A 125 -21.58 24.91 43.14
CA GLN A 125 -20.59 25.98 43.01
C GLN A 125 -19.24 25.55 43.59
N THR A 126 -19.25 24.94 44.79
CA THR A 126 -18.04 24.42 45.45
C THR A 126 -17.39 23.30 44.63
N TYR A 127 -18.16 22.37 44.08
CA TYR A 127 -17.63 21.30 43.23
C TYR A 127 -17.06 21.85 41.92
N ALA A 128 -17.75 22.81 41.30
CA ALA A 128 -17.23 23.51 40.11
C ALA A 128 -15.93 24.29 40.40
N LEU A 129 -15.80 24.89 41.59
CA LEU A 129 -14.56 25.51 42.05
C LEU A 129 -13.42 24.50 42.14
N ILE A 130 -13.67 23.35 42.76
CA ILE A 130 -12.67 22.27 42.91
C ILE A 130 -12.17 21.83 41.54
N HIS A 131 -13.06 21.49 40.61
CA HIS A 131 -12.67 21.06 39.27
C HIS A 131 -12.05 22.18 38.43
N ARG A 132 -12.36 23.46 38.70
CA ARG A 132 -11.67 24.60 38.07
C ARG A 132 -10.22 24.71 38.53
N LEU A 133 -9.94 24.46 39.81
CA LEU A 133 -8.60 24.53 40.39
C LEU A 133 -7.78 23.27 40.09
N GLN A 134 -8.40 22.09 40.20
CA GLN A 134 -7.79 20.78 40.00
C GLN A 134 -8.73 19.90 39.15
N PRO A 135 -8.65 19.97 37.81
CA PRO A 135 -9.61 19.29 36.92
C PRO A 135 -9.67 17.77 37.05
N ALA A 136 -8.65 17.14 37.61
CA ALA A 136 -8.58 15.69 37.82
C ALA A 136 -8.91 15.26 39.26
N ALA A 137 -9.19 16.22 40.16
CA ALA A 137 -9.50 15.92 41.56
C ALA A 137 -10.89 15.29 41.66
N LEU A 138 -10.97 14.17 42.40
CA LEU A 138 -12.23 13.51 42.70
C LEU A 138 -12.91 14.15 43.91
N VAL A 139 -14.23 14.33 43.85
CA VAL A 139 -15.03 14.83 44.95
C VAL A 139 -15.91 13.72 45.50
N GLY A 140 -15.84 13.48 46.80
CA GLY A 140 -16.75 12.60 47.52
C GLY A 140 -17.33 13.31 48.73
N ASN A 141 -18.58 13.03 49.07
CA ASN A 141 -19.27 13.64 50.21
C ASN A 141 -19.96 12.57 51.07
N ASN A 142 -19.52 12.43 52.33
CA ASN A 142 -20.03 11.46 53.29
C ASN A 142 -21.32 11.93 53.95
N HIS A 143 -22.36 12.10 53.15
CA HIS A 143 -23.69 12.51 53.62
C HIS A 143 -24.66 11.34 53.84
N HIS A 144 -24.24 10.09 53.59
CA HIS A 144 -25.00 8.84 53.72
C HIS A 144 -26.30 8.72 52.88
N ILE A 145 -26.59 9.71 52.05
CA ILE A 145 -27.67 9.66 51.06
C ILE A 145 -27.13 9.36 49.65
N ALA A 146 -28.03 9.22 48.68
CA ALA A 146 -27.65 9.01 47.29
C ALA A 146 -26.88 10.22 46.71
N PRO A 147 -25.85 10.00 45.87
CA PRO A 147 -24.96 11.07 45.40
C PRO A 147 -25.65 12.28 44.77
N PHE A 148 -25.04 13.45 44.92
CA PHE A 148 -25.40 14.69 44.22
C PHE A 148 -24.66 14.80 42.87
N ALA A 149 -25.17 15.67 41.99
CA ALA A 149 -24.47 15.98 40.76
C ALA A 149 -23.13 16.66 41.07
N GLY A 150 -22.06 16.21 40.41
CA GLY A 150 -20.69 16.70 40.63
C GLY A 150 -19.85 15.87 41.60
N GLU A 151 -20.45 14.88 42.28
CA GLU A 151 -19.68 13.88 43.04
C GLU A 151 -19.15 12.78 42.12
N ASP A 152 -17.93 12.34 42.39
CA ASP A 152 -17.17 11.41 41.56
C ASP A 152 -17.14 9.98 42.13
N PHE A 153 -17.43 9.81 43.43
CA PHE A 153 -17.52 8.51 44.09
C PHE A 153 -18.49 8.54 45.28
N GLN A 154 -19.05 7.38 45.61
CA GLN A 154 -19.97 7.20 46.73
C GLN A 154 -19.28 6.51 47.91
N MET A 155 -19.51 7.01 49.12
CA MET A 155 -18.86 6.48 50.33
C MET A 155 -19.82 5.68 51.23
N PHE A 156 -19.26 4.69 51.91
CA PHE A 156 -19.92 3.90 52.94
C PHE A 156 -19.06 3.87 54.21
N GLU A 157 -19.62 4.35 55.32
CA GLU A 157 -18.89 4.42 56.58
C GLU A 157 -19.12 3.17 57.43
N ARG A 158 -18.03 2.50 57.81
CA ARG A 158 -18.00 1.29 58.66
C ARG A 158 -18.82 0.11 58.14
N ASP A 159 -19.21 0.18 56.87
CA ASP A 159 -20.06 -0.79 56.20
C ASP A 159 -19.56 -1.06 54.79
N LEU A 160 -19.68 -2.32 54.36
CA LEU A 160 -19.53 -2.67 52.96
C LEU A 160 -20.78 -2.23 52.19
N PRO A 161 -20.66 -1.86 50.90
CA PRO A 161 -21.82 -1.43 50.12
C PRO A 161 -23.00 -2.41 50.20
N GLY A 162 -24.19 -1.92 50.54
CA GLY A 162 -25.40 -2.77 50.68
C GLY A 162 -25.48 -3.60 51.96
N GLN A 163 -24.55 -3.40 52.91
CA GLN A 163 -24.68 -3.86 54.29
C GLN A 163 -25.02 -2.67 55.20
N ASN A 164 -25.61 -2.96 56.36
CA ASN A 164 -25.92 -1.95 57.38
C ASN A 164 -25.63 -2.48 58.78
N LYS A 165 -24.37 -2.84 59.05
CA LYS A 165 -23.90 -3.29 60.36
C LYS A 165 -23.44 -2.11 61.22
N GLY A 166 -22.94 -1.05 60.60
CA GLY A 166 -22.54 0.21 61.24
C GLY A 166 -23.73 1.11 61.59
N GLY A 167 -24.90 0.87 60.99
CA GLY A 167 -26.13 1.63 61.27
C GLY A 167 -26.27 2.93 60.49
N HIS A 168 -25.29 3.25 59.62
CA HIS A 168 -25.24 4.46 58.81
C HIS A 168 -25.73 4.23 57.36
N SER A 169 -26.05 2.98 56.99
CA SER A 169 -26.31 2.55 55.61
C SER A 169 -27.69 1.89 55.43
N SER A 170 -28.61 2.01 56.39
CA SER A 170 -29.89 1.25 56.43
C SER A 170 -30.75 1.45 55.19
N ASP A 171 -30.60 2.59 54.53
CA ASP A 171 -31.43 3.04 53.42
C ASP A 171 -30.60 3.67 52.27
N ALA A 172 -29.28 3.41 52.26
CA ALA A 172 -28.37 3.97 51.26
C ALA A 172 -28.62 3.32 49.88
N VAL A 173 -29.09 4.12 48.92
CA VAL A 173 -29.19 3.71 47.51
C VAL A 173 -27.78 3.68 46.93
N ILE A 174 -27.32 2.49 46.53
CA ILE A 174 -26.04 2.34 45.81
C ILE A 174 -26.23 2.89 44.40
N GLY A 175 -25.51 3.96 44.08
CA GLY A 175 -25.51 4.59 42.76
C GLY A 175 -24.56 3.91 41.78
N ASP A 176 -24.42 4.50 40.59
CA ASP A 176 -23.56 4.00 39.52
C ASP A 176 -22.11 4.53 39.60
N LEU A 177 -21.81 5.38 40.58
CA LEU A 177 -20.46 5.93 40.79
C LEU A 177 -19.51 4.85 41.36
N PRO A 178 -18.19 5.00 41.17
CA PRO A 178 -17.20 4.26 41.95
C PRO A 178 -17.50 4.29 43.44
N LEU A 179 -17.26 3.18 44.14
CA LEU A 179 -17.59 3.03 45.56
C LEU A 179 -16.32 3.06 46.40
N GLU A 180 -16.41 3.66 47.58
CA GLU A 180 -15.40 3.58 48.63
C GLU A 180 -16.07 3.20 49.95
N THR A 181 -15.44 2.33 50.72
CA THR A 181 -15.80 2.13 52.12
C THR A 181 -14.66 2.62 53.00
N CYS A 182 -15.00 3.27 54.11
CA CYS A 182 -14.04 3.71 55.11
C CYS A 182 -14.28 3.00 56.44
N ASP A 183 -13.21 2.57 57.10
CA ASP A 183 -13.29 1.98 58.45
C ASP A 183 -12.02 2.30 59.25
N THR A 184 -12.11 2.09 60.54
CA THR A 184 -11.11 2.33 61.57
C THR A 184 -10.35 1.06 61.91
N ILE A 185 -9.04 1.15 62.18
CA ILE A 185 -8.28 -0.03 62.70
C ILE A 185 -8.78 -0.42 64.09
N ASN A 186 -9.12 0.55 64.93
CA ASN A 186 -9.74 0.35 66.24
C ASN A 186 -11.18 0.86 66.20
N GLY A 187 -11.75 1.29 67.34
CA GLY A 187 -13.11 1.82 67.44
C GLY A 187 -13.23 3.33 67.24
N ALA A 188 -12.13 4.06 67.02
CA ALA A 188 -12.10 5.52 66.93
C ALA A 188 -11.41 6.05 65.66
N TRP A 189 -11.92 7.17 65.14
CA TRP A 189 -11.29 7.88 64.02
C TRP A 189 -10.04 8.65 64.47
N GLY A 190 -10.20 9.53 65.46
CA GLY A 190 -9.09 10.20 66.14
C GLY A 190 -8.43 9.32 67.21
N TYR A 191 -7.22 9.69 67.64
CA TYR A 191 -6.50 8.96 68.68
C TYR A 191 -7.28 8.91 69.99
N ASN A 192 -7.50 7.69 70.49
CA ASN A 192 -8.12 7.43 71.78
C ASN A 192 -7.22 6.49 72.60
N ALA A 193 -6.54 7.02 73.62
CA ALA A 193 -5.62 6.25 74.46
C ALA A 193 -6.30 5.07 75.20
N GLY A 194 -7.60 5.19 75.46
CA GLY A 194 -8.41 4.18 76.14
C GLY A 194 -8.93 3.07 75.23
N ASP A 195 -8.88 3.26 73.91
CA ASP A 195 -9.31 2.25 72.96
C ASP A 195 -8.22 1.19 72.75
N LYS A 196 -8.61 -0.07 72.94
CA LYS A 196 -7.75 -1.25 72.73
C LYS A 196 -8.34 -2.22 71.72
N GLY A 197 -9.50 -1.92 71.14
CA GLY A 197 -10.24 -2.79 70.21
C GLY A 197 -9.67 -2.81 68.79
N HIS A 198 -8.37 -3.01 68.63
CA HIS A 198 -7.74 -3.08 67.30
C HIS A 198 -8.14 -4.37 66.60
N LYS A 199 -8.63 -4.23 65.36
CA LYS A 199 -8.91 -5.35 64.47
C LYS A 199 -7.63 -6.15 64.20
N SER A 200 -7.76 -7.46 64.04
CA SER A 200 -6.64 -8.33 63.66
C SER A 200 -6.26 -8.12 62.19
N VAL A 201 -5.05 -8.57 61.79
CA VAL A 201 -4.63 -8.54 60.37
C VAL A 201 -5.62 -9.31 59.49
N GLU A 202 -6.08 -10.48 59.95
CA GLU A 202 -7.08 -11.31 59.27
C GLU A 202 -8.39 -10.53 59.03
N GLN A 203 -8.88 -9.80 60.04
CA GLN A 203 -10.10 -8.99 59.91
C GLN A 203 -9.91 -7.86 58.89
N LEU A 204 -8.76 -7.19 58.90
CA LEU A 204 -8.48 -6.09 57.98
C LEU A 204 -8.28 -6.55 56.54
N VAL A 205 -7.55 -7.66 56.32
CA VAL A 205 -7.39 -8.29 55.00
C VAL A 205 -8.73 -8.78 54.48
N THR A 206 -9.53 -9.45 55.32
CA THR A 206 -10.89 -9.87 54.98
C THR A 206 -11.74 -8.68 54.53
N TYR A 207 -11.62 -7.55 55.23
CA TYR A 207 -12.35 -6.34 54.87
C TYR A 207 -11.90 -5.78 53.52
N LEU A 208 -10.59 -5.64 53.30
CA LEU A 208 -10.01 -5.20 52.02
C LEU A 208 -10.47 -6.07 50.84
N VAL A 209 -10.35 -7.39 50.98
CA VAL A 209 -10.73 -8.35 49.95
C VAL A 209 -12.23 -8.27 49.65
N ARG A 210 -13.06 -8.18 50.68
CA ARG A 210 -14.51 -8.03 50.51
C ARG A 210 -14.87 -6.71 49.85
N SER A 211 -14.22 -5.60 50.19
CA SER A 211 -14.42 -4.31 49.51
C SER A 211 -14.11 -4.44 48.02
N ALA A 212 -12.94 -4.98 47.66
CA ALA A 212 -12.55 -5.19 46.26
C ALA A 212 -13.54 -6.09 45.50
N GLY A 213 -13.98 -7.19 46.13
CA GLY A 213 -14.99 -8.10 45.56
C GLY A 213 -16.35 -7.46 45.33
N MET A 214 -16.66 -6.38 46.05
CA MET A 214 -17.89 -5.59 45.93
C MET A 214 -17.71 -4.33 45.06
N ASN A 215 -16.63 -4.25 44.26
CA ASN A 215 -16.28 -3.06 43.47
C ASN A 215 -16.06 -1.78 44.28
N ALA A 216 -15.63 -1.91 45.54
CA ALA A 216 -15.33 -0.77 46.40
C ALA A 216 -13.85 -0.67 46.75
N ASN A 217 -13.35 0.56 46.86
CA ASN A 217 -12.09 0.86 47.50
C ASN A 217 -12.23 0.71 49.03
N LEU A 218 -11.11 0.46 49.72
CA LEU A 218 -11.04 0.55 51.18
C LEU A 218 -10.14 1.71 51.60
N LEU A 219 -10.72 2.68 52.30
CA LEU A 219 -10.00 3.75 53.01
C LEU A 219 -9.87 3.37 54.49
N LEU A 220 -8.68 2.92 54.88
CA LEU A 220 -8.42 2.48 56.26
C LEU A 220 -7.81 3.61 57.10
N ASN A 221 -8.47 3.97 58.21
CA ASN A 221 -8.06 5.08 59.07
C ASN A 221 -6.96 4.69 60.07
N VAL A 222 -6.05 5.65 60.29
CA VAL A 222 -5.14 5.71 61.43
C VAL A 222 -5.35 7.02 62.19
N GLY A 223 -5.40 6.94 63.53
CA GLY A 223 -5.44 8.12 64.40
C GLY A 223 -4.08 8.35 65.06
N PRO A 224 -3.23 9.26 64.55
CA PRO A 224 -1.90 9.49 65.12
C PRO A 224 -1.96 10.00 66.56
N LYS A 225 -1.00 9.60 67.37
CA LYS A 225 -0.79 10.12 68.73
C LYS A 225 -0.52 11.63 68.70
N PRO A 226 -0.72 12.35 69.84
CA PRO A 226 -0.41 13.78 69.94
C PRO A 226 1.06 14.15 69.64
N ASP A 227 1.98 13.17 69.70
CA ASP A 227 3.40 13.34 69.32
C ASP A 227 3.65 13.21 67.81
N GLY A 228 2.61 12.96 67.01
CA GLY A 228 2.66 12.80 65.56
C GLY A 228 2.96 11.38 65.07
N THR A 229 3.16 10.41 65.96
CA THR A 229 3.46 9.03 65.58
C THR A 229 2.21 8.14 65.52
N ILE A 230 2.20 7.17 64.61
CA ILE A 230 1.18 6.10 64.60
C ILE A 230 1.47 5.15 65.76
N ASP A 231 0.45 4.66 66.46
CA ASP A 231 0.64 3.72 67.56
C ASP A 231 1.21 2.37 67.07
N ASP A 232 1.95 1.70 67.95
CA ASP A 232 2.69 0.49 67.57
C ASP A 232 1.78 -0.65 67.09
N VAL A 233 0.56 -0.77 67.63
CA VAL A 233 -0.38 -1.82 67.26
C VAL A 233 -0.93 -1.55 65.86
N SER A 234 -1.40 -0.33 65.58
CA SER A 234 -1.84 0.05 64.23
C SER A 234 -0.72 -0.10 63.21
N ALA A 235 0.52 0.27 63.56
CA ALA A 235 1.68 0.07 62.70
C ALA A 235 1.98 -1.41 62.44
N GLU A 236 1.85 -2.28 63.44
CA GLU A 236 1.95 -3.74 63.29
C GLU A 236 0.87 -4.29 62.35
N ARG A 237 -0.38 -3.82 62.49
CA ARG A 237 -1.50 -4.25 61.63
C ARG A 237 -1.30 -3.84 60.18
N LEU A 238 -0.85 -2.61 59.93
CA LEU A 238 -0.54 -2.13 58.58
C LEU A 238 0.60 -2.91 57.94
N ARG A 239 1.66 -3.25 58.69
CA ARG A 239 2.75 -4.11 58.19
C ARG A 239 2.25 -5.50 57.82
N GLY A 240 1.43 -6.12 58.66
CA GLY A 240 0.84 -7.44 58.35
C GLY A 240 -0.07 -7.43 57.12
N MET A 241 -0.85 -6.35 56.91
CA MET A 241 -1.58 -6.18 55.65
C MET A 241 -0.64 -6.01 54.45
N GLY A 242 0.46 -5.28 54.63
CA GLY A 242 1.50 -5.10 53.62
C GLY A 242 2.15 -6.41 53.19
N GLU A 243 2.47 -7.29 54.14
CA GLU A 243 3.01 -8.63 53.87
C GLU A 243 2.03 -9.48 53.05
N TRP A 244 0.73 -9.42 53.37
CA TRP A 244 -0.29 -10.10 52.57
C TRP A 244 -0.42 -9.50 51.16
N LEU A 245 -0.38 -8.17 51.03
CA LEU A 245 -0.45 -7.46 49.75
C LEU A 245 0.79 -7.68 48.87
N GLU A 246 1.96 -7.93 49.45
CA GLU A 246 3.15 -8.29 48.67
C GLU A 246 2.96 -9.63 47.94
N GLN A 247 2.26 -10.57 48.55
CA GLN A 247 1.97 -11.88 47.97
C GLN A 247 0.73 -11.87 47.05
N TYR A 248 -0.34 -11.17 47.46
CA TYR A 248 -1.66 -11.25 46.83
C TYR A 248 -2.14 -9.92 46.22
N GLY A 249 -1.30 -8.88 46.18
CA GLY A 249 -1.70 -7.55 45.71
C GLY A 249 -2.25 -7.53 44.28
N GLU A 250 -1.81 -8.46 43.42
CA GLU A 250 -2.34 -8.57 42.05
C GLU A 250 -3.85 -8.87 41.98
N THR A 251 -4.41 -9.46 43.05
CA THR A 251 -5.82 -9.85 43.14
C THR A 251 -6.69 -8.69 43.66
N ILE A 252 -6.06 -7.58 44.04
CA ILE A 252 -6.70 -6.36 44.54
C ILE A 252 -6.47 -5.21 43.53
N TYR A 253 -5.20 -4.87 43.26
CA TYR A 253 -4.86 -3.72 42.43
C TYR A 253 -5.27 -3.92 40.97
N GLY A 254 -6.00 -2.95 40.42
CA GLY A 254 -6.48 -2.95 39.03
C GLY A 254 -7.56 -4.00 38.74
N THR A 255 -8.18 -4.56 39.78
CA THR A 255 -9.28 -5.51 39.64
C THR A 255 -10.65 -4.83 39.64
N ARG A 256 -11.69 -5.61 39.33
CA ARG A 256 -13.09 -5.32 39.59
C ARG A 256 -13.71 -6.49 40.36
N GLY A 257 -14.89 -6.29 40.94
CA GLY A 257 -15.74 -7.33 41.48
C GLY A 257 -15.99 -8.42 40.43
N GLY A 258 -15.80 -9.66 40.85
CA GLY A 258 -15.86 -10.83 39.99
C GLY A 258 -17.29 -11.26 39.63
N PRO A 259 -17.43 -12.31 38.80
CA PRO A 259 -18.73 -12.76 38.29
C PRO A 259 -19.61 -13.46 39.34
N VAL A 260 -19.03 -13.82 40.49
CA VAL A 260 -19.70 -14.46 41.62
C VAL A 260 -19.91 -13.42 42.72
N ALA A 261 -21.18 -13.18 43.06
CA ALA A 261 -21.54 -12.27 44.15
C ALA A 261 -20.93 -12.74 45.47
N ALA A 262 -20.76 -11.82 46.43
CA ALA A 262 -20.18 -12.15 47.73
C ALA A 262 -20.97 -13.26 48.45
N GLN A 263 -20.25 -14.24 49.00
CA GLN A 263 -20.79 -15.40 49.70
C GLN A 263 -20.25 -15.47 51.14
N GLU A 264 -20.74 -16.44 51.92
CA GLU A 264 -20.17 -16.72 53.24
C GLU A 264 -18.70 -17.17 53.14
N TRP A 265 -18.38 -18.00 52.14
CA TRP A 265 -17.04 -18.52 51.94
C TRP A 265 -16.03 -17.46 51.48
N GLY A 266 -16.49 -16.37 50.86
CA GLY A 266 -15.63 -15.28 50.41
C GLY A 266 -16.20 -14.52 49.21
N VAL A 267 -15.32 -14.07 48.31
CA VAL A 267 -15.68 -13.19 47.17
C VAL A 267 -14.85 -13.53 45.94
N THR A 268 -15.19 -12.92 44.81
CA THR A 268 -14.35 -12.98 43.61
C THR A 268 -13.94 -11.58 43.17
N THR A 269 -12.71 -11.45 42.68
CA THR A 269 -12.25 -10.28 41.92
C THR A 269 -11.86 -10.73 40.51
N LYS A 270 -11.76 -9.80 39.57
CA LYS A 270 -11.45 -10.12 38.16
C LYS A 270 -10.54 -9.09 37.51
N LYS A 271 -9.74 -9.59 36.58
CA LYS A 271 -9.04 -8.87 35.52
C LYS A 271 -9.47 -9.46 34.17
N PRO A 272 -9.17 -8.82 33.04
CA PRO A 272 -9.34 -9.45 31.73
C PRO A 272 -8.70 -10.85 31.72
N GLY A 273 -9.44 -11.88 31.29
CA GLY A 273 -8.98 -13.28 31.20
C GLY A 273 -8.87 -14.06 32.52
N VAL A 274 -8.89 -13.40 33.69
CA VAL A 274 -8.62 -14.04 34.99
C VAL A 274 -9.65 -13.65 36.04
N VAL A 275 -10.18 -14.63 36.77
CA VAL A 275 -10.98 -14.41 37.99
C VAL A 275 -10.21 -14.96 39.17
N TYR A 276 -10.02 -14.14 40.20
CA TYR A 276 -9.44 -14.57 41.48
C TYR A 276 -10.58 -14.91 42.43
N VAL A 277 -10.51 -16.10 43.04
CA VAL A 277 -11.50 -16.62 43.98
C VAL A 277 -10.87 -16.57 45.36
N HIS A 278 -11.36 -15.67 46.20
CA HIS A 278 -10.89 -15.46 47.55
C HIS A 278 -11.70 -16.32 48.52
N ILE A 279 -11.08 -17.36 49.08
CA ILE A 279 -11.72 -18.25 50.06
C ILE A 279 -11.26 -17.81 51.45
N LEU A 280 -12.01 -16.88 52.02
CA LEU A 280 -11.77 -16.27 53.33
C LEU A 280 -12.26 -17.15 54.48
N LYS A 281 -13.36 -17.87 54.27
CA LYS A 281 -13.89 -18.84 55.23
C LYS A 281 -14.08 -20.18 54.53
N LYS A 282 -13.17 -21.11 54.78
CA LYS A 282 -13.18 -22.43 54.14
C LYS A 282 -14.44 -23.22 54.52
N PRO A 283 -15.29 -23.61 53.56
CA PRO A 283 -16.38 -24.54 53.82
C PRO A 283 -15.84 -25.94 54.16
N GLU A 284 -16.59 -26.71 54.95
CA GLU A 284 -16.22 -28.10 55.22
C GLU A 284 -16.25 -28.92 53.92
N ALA A 285 -15.26 -29.80 53.76
CA ALA A 285 -15.24 -30.75 52.64
C ALA A 285 -16.11 -31.97 52.97
N ASP A 286 -16.74 -32.54 51.95
CA ASP A 286 -17.46 -33.80 52.09
C ASP A 286 -16.52 -34.99 52.36
N ALA A 287 -17.11 -36.17 52.59
CA ALA A 287 -16.36 -37.40 52.87
C ALA A 287 -15.37 -37.80 51.74
N ASP A 288 -15.60 -37.31 50.52
CA ASP A 288 -14.78 -37.57 49.33
C ASP A 288 -13.78 -36.42 49.05
N GLY A 289 -13.67 -35.45 49.96
CA GLY A 289 -12.74 -34.33 49.91
C GLY A 289 -13.15 -33.17 49.01
N TRP A 290 -14.42 -33.08 48.59
CA TRP A 290 -14.95 -31.97 47.81
C TRP A 290 -15.49 -30.86 48.70
N THR A 291 -15.02 -29.64 48.48
CA THR A 291 -15.53 -28.42 49.10
C THR A 291 -16.58 -27.79 48.21
N HIS A 292 -17.74 -27.46 48.78
CA HIS A 292 -18.85 -26.79 48.09
C HIS A 292 -18.65 -25.27 48.13
N LEU A 293 -18.60 -24.64 46.96
CA LEU A 293 -18.60 -23.20 46.78
C LEU A 293 -19.95 -22.78 46.17
N SER A 294 -20.85 -22.31 47.03
CA SER A 294 -22.18 -21.85 46.65
C SER A 294 -22.12 -20.67 45.68
N GLY A 295 -22.95 -20.67 44.65
CA GLY A 295 -23.06 -19.56 43.68
C GLY A 295 -21.87 -19.40 42.73
N ALA A 296 -20.91 -20.34 42.74
CA ALA A 296 -19.69 -20.28 41.95
C ALA A 296 -19.74 -21.11 40.64
N GLY A 297 -20.93 -21.56 40.22
CA GLY A 297 -21.15 -22.38 39.02
C GLY A 297 -20.63 -21.73 37.73
N LYS A 298 -20.64 -20.40 37.64
CA LYS A 298 -20.03 -19.62 36.55
C LYS A 298 -18.53 -19.87 36.34
N LEU A 299 -17.85 -20.46 37.31
CA LEU A 299 -16.43 -20.81 37.23
C LEU A 299 -16.19 -22.24 36.75
N ALA A 300 -17.23 -23.06 36.54
CA ALA A 300 -17.08 -24.48 36.24
C ALA A 300 -16.35 -24.79 34.92
N ALA A 301 -16.40 -23.88 33.94
CA ALA A 301 -15.70 -24.02 32.66
C ALA A 301 -14.25 -23.50 32.67
N ARG A 302 -13.76 -23.06 33.84
CA ARG A 302 -12.43 -22.45 33.99
C ARG A 302 -11.44 -23.42 34.61
N LEU A 303 -10.18 -23.28 34.20
CA LEU A 303 -9.07 -23.95 34.85
C LEU A 303 -8.79 -23.26 36.18
N LEU A 304 -8.83 -24.01 37.29
CA LEU A 304 -8.58 -23.48 38.63
C LEU A 304 -7.19 -23.89 39.10
N LYS A 305 -6.40 -22.93 39.55
CA LYS A 305 -5.09 -23.15 40.18
C LYS A 305 -4.98 -22.36 41.47
N VAL A 306 -4.30 -22.90 42.48
CA VAL A 306 -3.96 -22.15 43.69
C VAL A 306 -2.94 -21.09 43.32
N LEU A 307 -3.22 -19.81 43.59
CA LEU A 307 -2.38 -18.71 43.10
C LEU A 307 -0.94 -18.83 43.59
N SER A 308 -0.74 -19.13 44.88
CA SER A 308 0.59 -19.17 45.51
C SER A 308 1.46 -20.36 45.12
N THR A 309 0.87 -21.45 44.62
CA THR A 309 1.61 -22.70 44.33
C THR A 309 1.50 -23.17 42.89
N GLY A 310 0.55 -22.62 42.12
CA GLY A 310 0.22 -23.06 40.76
C GLY A 310 -0.46 -24.44 40.68
N VAL A 311 -0.70 -25.09 41.82
CA VAL A 311 -1.31 -26.42 41.88
C VAL A 311 -2.74 -26.36 41.35
N GLU A 312 -3.04 -27.19 40.36
CA GLU A 312 -4.38 -27.30 39.79
C GLU A 312 -5.37 -27.86 40.82
N VAL A 313 -6.56 -27.26 40.84
CA VAL A 313 -7.66 -27.62 41.73
C VAL A 313 -8.74 -28.30 40.90
N PRO A 314 -8.93 -29.63 41.06
CA PRO A 314 -10.01 -30.33 40.39
C PRO A 314 -11.35 -29.71 40.75
N SER A 315 -12.17 -29.43 39.74
CA SER A 315 -13.49 -28.84 39.88
C SER A 315 -14.55 -29.69 39.17
N ARG A 316 -15.79 -29.63 39.67
CA ARG A 316 -16.97 -30.20 38.99
C ARG A 316 -18.18 -29.33 39.27
N ILE A 317 -19.07 -29.25 38.29
CA ILE A 317 -20.32 -28.51 38.44
C ILE A 317 -21.29 -29.28 39.35
N GLY A 318 -21.94 -28.55 40.25
CA GLY A 318 -23.01 -29.05 41.12
C GLY A 318 -24.40 -28.94 40.49
N ALA A 319 -25.43 -29.25 41.27
CA ALA A 319 -26.81 -28.88 40.92
C ALA A 319 -27.01 -27.37 41.18
N GLY A 320 -27.62 -26.64 40.24
CA GLY A 320 -27.79 -25.19 40.35
C GLY A 320 -26.53 -24.40 39.93
N ASP A 321 -26.35 -23.19 40.48
CA ASP A 321 -25.18 -22.33 40.23
C ASP A 321 -24.02 -22.64 41.19
N ASP A 322 -23.78 -23.92 41.47
CA ASP A 322 -22.82 -24.37 42.48
C ASP A 322 -21.58 -25.03 41.88
N LEU A 323 -20.44 -24.90 42.57
CA LEU A 323 -19.18 -25.50 42.18
C LEU A 323 -18.61 -26.36 43.32
N PHE A 324 -18.17 -27.57 42.98
CA PHE A 324 -17.42 -28.42 43.91
C PHE A 324 -15.95 -28.44 43.52
N VAL A 325 -15.07 -28.18 44.47
CA VAL A 325 -13.61 -28.10 44.25
C VAL A 325 -12.84 -28.94 45.27
N ARG A 326 -11.72 -29.53 44.87
CA ARG A 326 -10.81 -30.24 45.80
C ARG A 326 -9.68 -29.32 46.25
N LEU A 327 -9.93 -28.57 47.33
CA LEU A 327 -8.97 -27.61 47.87
C LEU A 327 -7.78 -28.33 48.52
N PRO A 328 -6.56 -27.78 48.40
CA PRO A 328 -5.41 -28.31 49.13
C PRO A 328 -5.59 -28.15 50.65
N LYS A 329 -4.78 -28.90 51.41
CA LYS A 329 -4.59 -28.63 52.83
C LYS A 329 -3.77 -27.34 52.97
N THR A 330 -4.30 -26.38 53.71
CA THR A 330 -3.65 -25.11 54.04
C THR A 330 -3.37 -25.06 55.53
N ASP A 331 -2.40 -24.23 55.92
CA ASP A 331 -2.13 -23.96 57.34
C ASP A 331 -3.32 -23.21 57.96
N ALA A 332 -3.56 -23.41 59.26
CA ALA A 332 -4.57 -22.68 60.04
C ALA A 332 -4.29 -21.17 60.08
N ALA A 333 -3.05 -20.75 59.84
CA ALA A 333 -2.66 -19.34 59.73
C ALA A 333 -2.99 -18.70 58.36
N THR A 334 -3.51 -19.46 57.40
CA THR A 334 -3.87 -18.93 56.07
C THR A 334 -5.10 -18.03 56.18
N ILE A 335 -4.90 -16.72 56.06
CA ILE A 335 -5.96 -15.70 56.08
C ILE A 335 -6.89 -15.83 54.86
N ASP A 336 -6.31 -16.09 53.69
CA ASP A 336 -7.04 -16.14 52.41
C ASP A 336 -6.42 -17.19 51.49
N LEU A 337 -7.23 -18.16 51.06
CA LEU A 337 -6.85 -19.12 50.03
C LEU A 337 -7.35 -18.61 48.67
N VAL A 338 -6.43 -18.10 47.86
CA VAL A 338 -6.76 -17.55 46.54
C VAL A 338 -6.60 -18.60 45.44
N LEU A 339 -7.67 -18.81 44.68
CA LEU A 339 -7.62 -19.56 43.42
C LEU A 339 -7.62 -18.61 42.22
N MET A 340 -6.83 -18.90 41.21
CA MET A 340 -6.86 -18.28 39.90
C MET A 340 -7.72 -19.14 38.97
N ALA A 341 -8.76 -18.53 38.37
CA ALA A 341 -9.68 -19.13 37.43
C ALA A 341 -9.51 -18.51 36.04
N THR A 342 -8.80 -19.19 35.15
CA THR A 342 -8.55 -18.75 33.76
C THR A 342 -9.46 -19.46 32.78
N GLU A 343 -9.69 -18.86 31.61
CA GLU A 343 -10.33 -19.60 30.51
C GLU A 343 -9.51 -20.86 30.16
N ALA A 344 -10.21 -21.93 29.79
CA ALA A 344 -9.57 -23.14 29.27
C ALA A 344 -8.81 -22.76 27.99
N GLU A 345 -7.62 -23.33 27.78
CA GLU A 345 -6.72 -22.99 26.66
C GLU A 345 -7.45 -22.94 25.29
N GLY A 346 -7.50 -21.76 24.65
CA GLY A 346 -8.10 -21.54 23.33
C GLY A 346 -8.28 -20.06 22.95
N LEU A 347 -8.41 -19.76 21.64
CA LEU A 347 -8.80 -18.43 21.12
C LEU A 347 -10.27 -18.12 21.50
N SER A 348 -10.61 -16.85 21.68
CA SER A 348 -11.99 -16.42 21.92
C SER A 348 -12.90 -16.68 20.70
N VAL A 349 -14.21 -16.73 20.92
CA VAL A 349 -15.19 -16.83 19.82
C VAL A 349 -15.08 -15.62 18.89
N GLU A 350 -14.84 -14.44 19.45
CA GLU A 350 -14.63 -13.19 18.72
C GLU A 350 -13.40 -13.27 17.80
N ALA A 351 -12.31 -13.87 18.26
CA ALA A 351 -11.10 -14.09 17.46
C ALA A 351 -11.37 -15.03 16.28
N TYR A 352 -12.13 -16.11 16.48
CA TYR A 352 -12.52 -16.99 15.36
C TYR A 352 -13.38 -16.28 14.32
N VAL A 353 -14.33 -15.44 14.76
CA VAL A 353 -15.16 -14.63 13.86
C VAL A 353 -14.30 -13.62 13.10
N GLU A 354 -13.35 -12.96 13.76
CA GLU A 354 -12.42 -12.00 13.13
C GLU A 354 -11.55 -12.70 12.06
N ILE A 355 -10.99 -13.87 12.36
CA ILE A 355 -10.24 -14.68 11.38
C ILE A 355 -11.10 -15.01 10.16
N LEU A 356 -12.35 -15.44 10.37
CA LEU A 356 -13.26 -15.78 9.28
C LEU A 356 -13.57 -14.56 8.40
N ILE A 357 -13.81 -13.39 9.02
CA ILE A 357 -14.07 -12.14 8.29
C ILE A 357 -12.84 -11.75 7.46
N ILE A 358 -11.65 -11.72 8.06
CA ILE A 358 -10.40 -11.39 7.37
C ILE A 358 -10.17 -12.34 6.20
N PHE A 359 -10.36 -13.64 6.40
CA PHE A 359 -10.21 -14.65 5.36
C PHE A 359 -11.19 -14.42 4.19
N CYS A 360 -12.45 -14.15 4.48
CA CYS A 360 -13.46 -13.81 3.47
C CYS A 360 -13.10 -12.53 2.70
N LEU A 361 -12.58 -11.51 3.38
CA LEU A 361 -12.13 -10.26 2.73
C LEU A 361 -10.92 -10.50 1.83
N ILE A 362 -9.94 -11.32 2.25
CA ILE A 362 -8.79 -11.69 1.41
C ILE A 362 -9.27 -12.41 0.13
N LEU A 363 -10.20 -13.35 0.25
CA LEU A 363 -10.76 -14.04 -0.92
C LEU A 363 -11.54 -13.10 -1.84
N LEU A 364 -12.30 -12.16 -1.28
CA LEU A 364 -13.03 -11.17 -2.06
C LEU A 364 -12.09 -10.20 -2.79
N ASN A 365 -10.99 -9.80 -2.15
CA ASN A 365 -9.93 -9.03 -2.80
C ASN A 365 -9.31 -9.83 -3.96
N GLY A 366 -9.06 -11.12 -3.73
CA GLY A 366 -8.58 -12.04 -4.76
C GLY A 366 -9.53 -12.19 -5.93
N PHE A 367 -10.83 -12.23 -5.68
CA PHE A 367 -11.84 -12.22 -6.73
C PHE A 367 -11.72 -10.97 -7.62
N PHE A 368 -11.64 -9.77 -7.04
CA PHE A 368 -11.52 -8.53 -7.82
C PHE A 368 -10.20 -8.44 -8.58
N SER A 369 -9.10 -8.80 -7.91
CA SER A 369 -7.76 -8.82 -8.51
C SER A 369 -7.65 -9.81 -9.67
N GLY A 370 -8.23 -11.00 -9.52
CA GLY A 370 -8.31 -12.00 -10.59
C GLY A 370 -9.24 -11.56 -11.72
N ALA A 371 -10.37 -10.92 -11.40
CA ALA A 371 -11.33 -10.42 -12.40
C ALA A 371 -10.72 -9.34 -13.29
N GLU A 372 -9.97 -8.40 -12.70
CA GLU A 372 -9.20 -7.37 -13.40
C GLU A 372 -8.36 -7.99 -14.52
N LEU A 373 -7.49 -8.91 -14.13
CA LEU A 373 -6.50 -9.47 -15.03
C LEU A 373 -7.11 -10.46 -16.02
N ALA A 374 -8.13 -11.22 -15.60
CA ALA A 374 -8.80 -12.18 -16.47
C ALA A 374 -9.51 -11.47 -17.63
N ILE A 375 -10.21 -10.36 -17.36
CA ILE A 375 -10.93 -9.61 -18.39
C ILE A 375 -9.96 -8.90 -19.33
N LEU A 376 -8.93 -8.21 -18.79
CA LEU A 376 -7.95 -7.48 -19.61
C LEU A 376 -7.11 -8.38 -20.52
N THR A 377 -6.85 -9.63 -20.11
CA THR A 377 -6.01 -10.56 -20.87
C THR A 377 -6.79 -11.58 -21.70
N ALA A 378 -8.13 -11.60 -21.58
CA ALA A 378 -8.96 -12.50 -22.37
C ALA A 378 -8.96 -12.08 -23.85
N LYS A 379 -8.85 -13.07 -24.74
CA LYS A 379 -8.86 -12.84 -26.19
C LYS A 379 -10.26 -12.50 -26.68
N ARG A 380 -10.45 -11.28 -27.22
CA ARG A 380 -11.73 -10.77 -27.72
C ARG A 380 -12.43 -11.74 -28.69
N ASN A 381 -11.73 -12.22 -29.72
CA ASN A 381 -12.32 -13.13 -30.71
C ASN A 381 -12.89 -14.43 -30.09
N ARG A 382 -12.24 -14.97 -29.04
CA ARG A 382 -12.73 -16.19 -28.37
C ARG A 382 -13.95 -15.92 -27.50
N LEU A 383 -14.06 -14.73 -26.91
CA LEU A 383 -15.25 -14.30 -26.18
C LEU A 383 -16.43 -14.04 -27.13
N GLU A 384 -16.17 -13.45 -28.30
CA GLU A 384 -17.18 -13.26 -29.37
C GLU A 384 -17.74 -14.61 -29.83
N GLN A 385 -16.88 -15.56 -30.16
CA GLN A 385 -17.28 -16.92 -30.51
C GLN A 385 -18.11 -17.58 -29.39
N ALA A 386 -17.65 -17.53 -28.14
CA ALA A 386 -18.39 -18.12 -27.01
C ALA A 386 -19.74 -17.41 -26.74
N SER A 387 -19.86 -16.12 -27.07
CA SER A 387 -21.11 -15.37 -26.98
C SER A 387 -22.10 -15.80 -28.08
N GLU A 388 -21.62 -16.03 -29.31
CA GLU A 388 -22.44 -16.56 -30.41
C GLU A 388 -22.93 -17.99 -30.13
N GLU A 389 -22.12 -18.79 -29.43
CA GLU A 389 -22.49 -20.11 -28.90
C GLU A 389 -23.46 -20.05 -27.71
N GLY A 390 -23.88 -18.85 -27.28
CA GLY A 390 -24.93 -18.63 -26.26
C GLY A 390 -24.44 -18.39 -24.83
N SER A 391 -23.14 -18.19 -24.60
CA SER A 391 -22.61 -17.91 -23.25
C SER A 391 -22.94 -16.49 -22.78
N THR A 392 -23.80 -16.37 -21.77
CA THR A 392 -24.14 -15.09 -21.13
C THR A 392 -22.93 -14.43 -20.45
N GLY A 393 -22.02 -15.22 -19.89
CA GLY A 393 -20.77 -14.75 -19.29
C GLY A 393 -19.80 -14.17 -20.33
N ALA A 394 -19.74 -14.74 -21.53
CA ALA A 394 -18.92 -14.20 -22.61
C ALA A 394 -19.47 -12.87 -23.14
N LYS A 395 -20.80 -12.78 -23.28
CA LYS A 395 -21.48 -11.51 -23.62
C LYS A 395 -21.24 -10.42 -22.57
N ALA A 396 -21.27 -10.79 -21.29
CA ALA A 396 -20.95 -9.88 -20.19
C ALA A 396 -19.49 -9.41 -20.23
N ALA A 397 -18.55 -10.32 -20.51
CA ALA A 397 -17.13 -9.99 -20.64
C ALA A 397 -16.87 -8.99 -21.77
N LEU A 398 -17.52 -9.19 -22.94
CA LEU A 398 -17.43 -8.26 -24.06
C LEU A 398 -18.02 -6.89 -23.72
N SER A 399 -19.10 -6.84 -22.95
CA SER A 399 -19.67 -5.58 -22.46
C SER A 399 -18.72 -4.83 -21.53
N LEU A 400 -18.00 -5.54 -20.65
CA LEU A 400 -17.00 -4.93 -19.76
C LEU A 400 -15.75 -4.46 -20.51
N LEU A 401 -15.30 -5.23 -21.52
CA LEU A 401 -14.20 -4.82 -22.41
C LEU A 401 -14.57 -3.58 -23.24
N GLY A 402 -15.83 -3.46 -23.67
CA GLY A 402 -16.33 -2.31 -24.44
C GLY A 402 -16.29 -0.99 -23.68
N ASP A 403 -16.34 -1.01 -22.34
CA ASP A 403 -16.22 0.17 -21.47
C ASP A 403 -15.16 -0.08 -20.39
N THR A 404 -13.91 -0.17 -20.84
CA THR A 404 -12.75 -0.50 -20.00
C THR A 404 -12.59 0.48 -18.83
N ASN A 405 -12.85 1.78 -19.03
CA ASN A 405 -12.74 2.78 -17.97
C ASN A 405 -13.72 2.53 -16.82
N ARG A 406 -14.98 2.23 -17.15
CA ARG A 406 -15.99 1.91 -16.13
C ARG A 406 -15.68 0.60 -15.42
N PHE A 407 -15.21 -0.40 -16.15
CA PHE A 407 -14.78 -1.68 -15.58
C PHE A 407 -13.61 -1.51 -14.59
N LEU A 408 -12.52 -0.85 -15.02
CA LEU A 408 -11.34 -0.60 -14.19
C LEU A 408 -11.71 0.18 -12.93
N SER A 409 -12.55 1.20 -13.07
CA SER A 409 -13.02 1.99 -11.92
C SER A 409 -13.84 1.16 -10.94
N ALA A 410 -14.75 0.29 -11.43
CA ALA A 410 -15.57 -0.56 -10.59
C ALA A 410 -14.72 -1.58 -9.81
N VAL A 411 -13.77 -2.22 -10.48
CA VAL A 411 -12.84 -3.18 -9.85
C VAL A 411 -11.98 -2.49 -8.81
N GLN A 412 -11.43 -1.31 -9.11
CA GLN A 412 -10.59 -0.56 -8.18
C GLN A 412 -11.38 -0.15 -6.92
N ILE A 413 -12.64 0.26 -7.06
CA ILE A 413 -13.52 0.52 -5.90
C ILE A 413 -13.69 -0.74 -5.07
N GLY A 414 -13.87 -1.91 -5.70
CA GLY A 414 -13.95 -3.20 -5.02
C GLY A 414 -12.67 -3.52 -4.23
N ILE A 415 -11.51 -3.48 -4.88
CA ILE A 415 -10.19 -3.74 -4.28
C ILE A 415 -9.93 -2.79 -3.10
N THR A 416 -10.07 -1.49 -3.32
CA THR A 416 -9.83 -0.47 -2.29
C THR A 416 -10.83 -0.59 -1.13
N GLY A 417 -12.11 -0.85 -1.42
CA GLY A 417 -13.15 -1.00 -0.41
C GLY A 417 -12.89 -2.21 0.49
N VAL A 418 -12.59 -3.36 -0.12
CA VAL A 418 -12.25 -4.59 0.63
C VAL A 418 -10.95 -4.42 1.41
N GLY A 419 -9.91 -3.82 0.81
CA GLY A 419 -8.65 -3.53 1.49
C GLY A 419 -8.85 -2.62 2.71
N THR A 420 -9.70 -1.61 2.59
CA THR A 420 -10.03 -0.69 3.69
C THR A 420 -10.80 -1.41 4.81
N LEU A 421 -11.80 -2.23 4.47
CA LEU A 421 -12.53 -3.04 5.45
C LEU A 421 -11.63 -4.05 6.16
N ALA A 422 -10.70 -4.67 5.43
CA ALA A 422 -9.72 -5.61 5.99
C ALA A 422 -8.76 -4.91 6.95
N ALA A 423 -8.33 -3.68 6.63
CA ALA A 423 -7.51 -2.86 7.53
C ALA A 423 -8.27 -2.40 8.78
N ALA A 424 -9.56 -2.05 8.64
CA ALA A 424 -10.41 -1.65 9.77
C ALA A 424 -10.65 -2.81 10.75
N TYR A 425 -10.83 -4.02 10.22
CA TYR A 425 -10.88 -5.28 10.97
C TYR A 425 -9.50 -5.84 11.32
N GLY A 426 -8.46 -4.99 11.41
CA GLY A 426 -7.03 -5.33 11.39
C GLY A 426 -6.48 -6.20 12.54
N GLY A 427 -7.24 -7.19 13.01
CA GLY A 427 -6.82 -8.23 13.94
C GLY A 427 -6.65 -7.72 15.35
N ALA A 428 -7.38 -6.68 15.77
CA ALA A 428 -7.12 -6.04 17.06
C ALA A 428 -7.37 -7.01 18.24
N ASN A 429 -8.39 -7.86 18.15
CA ASN A 429 -8.63 -8.88 19.16
C ASN A 429 -7.61 -10.02 19.05
N LEU A 430 -7.27 -10.44 17.83
CA LEU A 430 -6.21 -11.42 17.59
C LEU A 430 -4.83 -10.99 18.12
N VAL A 431 -4.47 -9.72 17.93
CA VAL A 431 -3.24 -9.12 18.46
C VAL A 431 -3.27 -9.12 19.99
N ARG A 432 -4.42 -8.76 20.59
CA ARG A 432 -4.58 -8.74 22.05
C ARG A 432 -4.44 -10.15 22.63
N GLU A 433 -5.16 -11.13 22.12
CA GLU A 433 -5.11 -12.51 22.61
C GLU A 433 -3.75 -13.16 22.42
N PHE A 434 -3.10 -12.92 21.28
CA PHE A 434 -1.75 -13.41 21.04
C PHE A 434 -0.72 -12.70 21.93
N SER A 435 -0.90 -11.41 22.20
CA SER A 435 -0.09 -10.66 23.18
C SER A 435 -0.28 -11.19 24.60
N ASP A 436 -1.53 -11.47 25.00
CA ASP A 436 -1.87 -12.02 26.31
C ASP A 436 -1.25 -13.41 26.48
N TRP A 437 -1.34 -14.26 25.45
CA TRP A 437 -0.67 -15.56 25.43
C TRP A 437 0.86 -15.45 25.58
N LEU A 438 1.50 -14.50 24.88
CA LEU A 438 2.94 -14.24 25.03
C LEU A 438 3.32 -13.72 26.43
N SER A 439 2.38 -13.09 27.13
CA SER A 439 2.59 -12.54 28.48
C SER A 439 2.54 -13.59 29.61
N LEU A 440 1.99 -14.79 29.34
CA LEU A 440 1.84 -15.87 30.32
C LEU A 440 3.16 -16.45 30.84
N THR A 441 4.30 -16.12 30.22
CA THR A 441 5.64 -16.55 30.67
C THR A 441 6.45 -15.36 31.20
N PRO A 442 6.16 -14.88 32.43
CA PRO A 442 6.86 -13.74 33.01
C PRO A 442 8.38 -13.98 33.10
N GLY A 443 9.17 -12.96 32.75
CA GLY A 443 10.65 -12.97 32.77
C GLY A 443 11.34 -13.18 31.42
N THR A 444 10.60 -13.44 30.34
CA THR A 444 11.17 -13.61 28.99
C THR A 444 11.16 -12.30 28.19
N PHE A 445 12.06 -12.16 27.21
CA PHE A 445 12.05 -11.04 26.25
C PHE A 445 10.69 -10.91 25.54
N ALA A 446 10.04 -12.05 25.27
CA ALA A 446 8.72 -12.12 24.65
C ALA A 446 7.62 -11.46 25.50
N ALA A 447 7.64 -11.64 26.83
CA ALA A 447 6.66 -11.00 27.72
C ALA A 447 6.83 -9.47 27.80
N ARG A 448 8.06 -8.95 27.69
CA ARG A 448 8.34 -7.50 27.73
C ARG A 448 7.90 -6.75 26.48
N TYR A 449 7.96 -7.41 25.32
CA TYR A 449 7.60 -6.83 24.02
C TYR A 449 6.38 -7.51 23.39
N SER A 450 5.55 -8.17 24.20
CA SER A 450 4.43 -9.01 23.76
C SER A 450 3.50 -8.27 22.80
N GLN A 451 3.14 -7.02 23.12
CA GLN A 451 2.26 -6.21 22.30
C GLN A 451 2.87 -5.87 20.91
N VAL A 452 4.16 -5.52 20.86
CA VAL A 452 4.84 -5.16 19.61
C VAL A 452 5.05 -6.41 18.74
N ILE A 453 5.46 -7.52 19.36
CA ILE A 453 5.65 -8.80 18.68
C ILE A 453 4.31 -9.31 18.12
N ALA A 454 3.24 -9.22 18.91
CA ALA A 454 1.93 -9.66 18.49
C ALA A 454 1.40 -8.82 17.31
N LEU A 455 1.50 -7.49 17.41
CA LEU A 455 1.12 -6.59 16.32
C LEU A 455 1.90 -6.92 15.03
N ALA A 456 3.23 -6.98 15.11
CA ALA A 456 4.07 -7.25 13.95
C ALA A 456 3.76 -8.61 13.31
N THR A 457 3.56 -9.65 14.13
CA THR A 457 3.30 -11.01 13.65
C THR A 457 1.94 -11.13 13.00
N ILE A 458 0.88 -10.64 13.65
CA ILE A 458 -0.49 -10.74 13.14
C ILE A 458 -0.67 -9.85 11.91
N THR A 459 -0.27 -8.58 11.98
CA THR A 459 -0.37 -7.67 10.83
C THR A 459 0.49 -8.17 9.67
N GLY A 460 1.71 -8.65 9.93
CA GLY A 460 2.57 -9.25 8.91
C GLY A 460 1.95 -10.49 8.25
N SER A 461 1.32 -11.36 9.03
CA SER A 461 0.63 -12.55 8.52
C SER A 461 -0.57 -12.21 7.66
N ILE A 462 -1.40 -11.24 8.09
CA ILE A 462 -2.54 -10.74 7.32
C ILE A 462 -2.06 -10.09 6.02
N ALA A 463 -1.03 -9.23 6.08
CA ALA A 463 -0.47 -8.58 4.91
C ALA A 463 0.09 -9.60 3.90
N PHE A 464 0.85 -10.60 4.38
CA PHE A 464 1.37 -11.67 3.55
C PHE A 464 0.25 -12.51 2.92
N GLY A 465 -0.76 -12.90 3.71
CA GLY A 465 -1.92 -13.63 3.22
C GLY A 465 -2.73 -12.84 2.18
N SER A 466 -2.94 -11.55 2.41
CA SER A 466 -3.61 -10.65 1.48
C SER A 466 -2.85 -10.50 0.16
N LEU A 467 -1.51 -10.37 0.24
CA LEU A 467 -0.66 -10.30 -0.96
C LEU A 467 -0.67 -11.62 -1.74
N VAL A 468 -0.50 -12.76 -1.07
CA VAL A 468 -0.38 -14.06 -1.75
C VAL A 468 -1.73 -14.56 -2.24
N ILE A 469 -2.72 -14.67 -1.36
CA ILE A 469 -4.04 -15.27 -1.66
C ILE A 469 -4.97 -14.23 -2.28
N GLY A 470 -4.89 -12.97 -1.84
CA GLY A 470 -5.77 -11.90 -2.30
C GLY A 470 -5.27 -11.17 -3.55
N GLU A 471 -4.06 -11.41 -4.03
CA GLU A 471 -3.55 -10.73 -5.23
C GLU A 471 -2.73 -11.65 -6.14
N LEU A 472 -1.62 -12.21 -5.64
CA LEU A 472 -0.63 -12.89 -6.48
C LEU A 472 -1.18 -14.19 -7.10
N VAL A 473 -1.82 -15.05 -6.31
CA VAL A 473 -2.40 -16.32 -6.77
C VAL A 473 -3.57 -16.08 -7.75
N PRO A 474 -4.57 -15.23 -7.45
CA PRO A 474 -5.64 -14.92 -8.38
C PRO A 474 -5.16 -14.34 -9.71
N LYS A 475 -4.17 -13.43 -9.68
CA LYS A 475 -3.56 -12.90 -10.91
C LYS A 475 -2.87 -14.00 -11.73
N ARG A 476 -2.11 -14.89 -11.08
CA ARG A 476 -1.48 -16.04 -11.76
C ARG A 476 -2.51 -16.96 -12.39
N LEU A 477 -3.62 -17.25 -11.69
CA LEU A 477 -4.71 -18.06 -12.22
C LEU A 477 -5.43 -17.36 -13.39
N ALA A 478 -5.65 -16.05 -13.28
CA ALA A 478 -6.24 -15.24 -14.33
C ALA A 478 -5.40 -15.23 -15.61
N LEU A 479 -4.08 -15.21 -15.51
CA LEU A 479 -3.19 -15.33 -16.67
C LEU A 479 -3.23 -16.72 -17.32
N ALA A 480 -3.31 -17.77 -16.50
CA ALA A 480 -3.34 -19.15 -16.99
C ALA A 480 -4.70 -19.52 -17.63
N TYR A 481 -5.80 -18.99 -17.10
CA TYR A 481 -7.17 -19.35 -17.48
C TYR A 481 -8.05 -18.12 -17.79
N SER A 482 -7.50 -17.14 -18.52
CA SER A 482 -8.11 -15.82 -18.73
C SER A 482 -9.54 -15.88 -19.26
N GLU A 483 -9.81 -16.68 -20.29
CA GLU A 483 -11.13 -16.77 -20.92
C GLU A 483 -12.19 -17.41 -20.01
N THR A 484 -11.84 -18.48 -19.29
CA THR A 484 -12.77 -19.18 -18.40
C THR A 484 -13.11 -18.33 -17.18
N LEU A 485 -12.09 -17.72 -16.56
CA LEU A 485 -12.29 -16.82 -15.43
C LEU A 485 -13.01 -15.55 -15.84
N ALA A 486 -12.69 -14.96 -17.00
CA ALA A 486 -13.41 -13.79 -17.51
C ALA A 486 -14.91 -14.08 -17.66
N LYS A 487 -15.30 -15.21 -18.27
CA LYS A 487 -16.71 -15.60 -18.39
C LYS A 487 -17.40 -15.74 -17.03
N PHE A 488 -16.71 -16.30 -16.04
CA PHE A 488 -17.26 -16.51 -14.69
C PHE A 488 -17.41 -15.20 -13.91
N VAL A 489 -16.37 -14.34 -13.90
CA VAL A 489 -16.33 -13.11 -13.10
C VAL A 489 -17.14 -11.97 -13.70
N SER A 490 -17.43 -12.00 -15.01
CA SER A 490 -18.05 -10.88 -15.72
C SER A 490 -19.47 -10.53 -15.27
N LEU A 491 -20.27 -11.53 -14.87
CA LEU A 491 -21.65 -11.30 -14.40
C LEU A 491 -21.70 -10.55 -13.05
N PRO A 492 -21.02 -11.01 -11.99
CA PRO A 492 -20.88 -10.23 -10.76
C PRO A 492 -20.26 -8.84 -11.01
N MET A 493 -19.33 -8.73 -11.95
CA MET A 493 -18.68 -7.46 -12.25
C MET A 493 -19.57 -6.46 -12.98
N LEU A 494 -20.49 -6.91 -13.83
CA LEU A 494 -21.53 -6.04 -14.39
C LEU A 494 -22.46 -5.50 -13.30
N LEU A 495 -22.87 -6.35 -12.35
CA LEU A 495 -23.70 -5.89 -11.24
C LEU A 495 -22.96 -4.85 -10.40
N LEU A 496 -21.70 -5.10 -10.05
CA LEU A 496 -20.90 -4.11 -9.30
C LEU A 496 -20.74 -2.82 -10.11
N SER A 497 -20.40 -2.91 -11.38
CA SER A 497 -20.25 -1.73 -12.27
C SER A 497 -21.54 -0.92 -12.39
N TYR A 498 -22.71 -1.58 -12.33
CA TYR A 498 -24.00 -0.91 -12.26
C TYR A 498 -24.24 -0.24 -10.91
N VAL A 499 -24.02 -0.94 -9.79
CA VAL A 499 -24.22 -0.39 -8.43
C VAL A 499 -23.23 0.75 -8.13
N ALA A 500 -21.99 0.64 -8.61
CA ALA A 500 -20.93 1.62 -8.42
C ALA A 500 -21.01 2.82 -9.37
N THR A 501 -21.94 2.83 -10.34
CA THR A 501 -22.11 3.93 -11.31
C THR A 501 -22.10 5.34 -10.70
N PRO A 502 -22.84 5.66 -9.62
CA PRO A 502 -22.80 7.01 -9.03
C PRO A 502 -21.40 7.37 -8.51
N PHE A 503 -20.68 6.41 -7.92
CA PHE A 503 -19.31 6.61 -7.44
C PHE A 503 -18.33 6.77 -8.60
N ILE A 504 -18.47 5.95 -9.65
CA ILE A 504 -17.65 6.04 -10.87
C ILE A 504 -17.87 7.39 -11.56
N ALA A 505 -19.10 7.90 -11.60
CA ALA A 505 -19.40 9.21 -12.18
C ALA A 505 -18.72 10.36 -11.42
N VAL A 506 -18.73 10.33 -10.09
CA VAL A 506 -18.00 11.28 -9.25
C VAL A 506 -16.49 11.17 -9.47
N LEU A 507 -15.96 9.94 -9.48
CA LEU A 507 -14.54 9.70 -9.71
C LEU A 507 -14.11 10.21 -11.09
N GLY A 508 -14.89 9.92 -12.13
CA GLY A 508 -14.66 10.40 -13.49
C GLY A 508 -14.71 11.93 -13.60
N PHE A 509 -15.63 12.59 -12.89
CA PHE A 509 -15.66 14.06 -12.81
C PHE A 509 -14.36 14.61 -12.22
N VAL A 510 -13.88 14.03 -11.11
CA VAL A 510 -12.64 14.44 -10.45
C VAL A 510 -11.43 14.16 -11.34
N THR A 511 -11.33 12.97 -11.92
CA THR A 511 -10.25 12.60 -12.85
C THR A 511 -10.19 13.56 -14.03
N ASN A 512 -11.31 13.86 -14.67
CA ASN A 512 -11.36 14.80 -15.80
C ASN A 512 -11.05 16.24 -15.39
N ALA A 513 -11.39 16.65 -14.16
CA ALA A 513 -10.99 17.95 -13.62
C ALA A 513 -9.47 18.03 -13.43
N VAL A 514 -8.85 16.96 -12.89
CA VAL A 514 -7.39 16.87 -12.73
C VAL A 514 -6.69 16.83 -14.09
N LEU A 515 -7.16 16.01 -15.04
CA LEU A 515 -6.58 15.95 -16.39
C LEU A 515 -6.67 17.29 -17.12
N ARG A 516 -7.74 18.06 -16.91
CA ARG A 516 -7.85 19.45 -17.43
C ARG A 516 -6.80 20.38 -16.84
N VAL A 517 -6.43 20.23 -15.57
CA VAL A 517 -5.34 21.01 -14.96
C VAL A 517 -4.00 20.69 -15.65
N PHE A 518 -3.77 19.43 -15.98
CA PHE A 518 -2.55 18.98 -16.67
C PHE A 518 -2.59 19.09 -18.20
N ARG A 519 -3.69 19.61 -18.79
CA ARG A 519 -3.88 19.76 -20.25
C ARG A 519 -3.67 18.49 -21.08
N VAL A 520 -3.95 17.32 -20.48
CA VAL A 520 -3.90 16.04 -21.21
C VAL A 520 -5.15 15.95 -22.09
N LYS A 521 -4.97 15.78 -23.41
CA LYS A 521 -6.08 15.52 -24.35
C LYS A 521 -6.44 14.04 -24.31
N ASP A 522 -7.74 13.72 -24.23
CA ASP A 522 -8.24 12.35 -24.31
C ASP A 522 -7.76 11.68 -25.60
N GLY A 523 -7.03 10.58 -25.45
CA GLY A 523 -6.51 9.79 -26.56
C GLY A 523 -7.63 9.04 -27.27
N GLY A 524 -8.06 9.54 -28.43
CA GLY A 524 -8.75 8.73 -29.43
C GLY A 524 -7.82 7.65 -29.97
N GLU A 525 -8.39 6.53 -30.42
CA GLU A 525 -7.69 5.36 -30.98
C GLU A 525 -6.45 5.79 -31.79
N ALA A 526 -5.29 5.28 -31.38
CA ALA A 526 -4.04 5.54 -32.08
C ALA A 526 -4.20 5.07 -33.53
N LEU A 527 -4.21 6.02 -34.46
CA LEU A 527 -4.16 5.74 -35.88
C LEU A 527 -2.84 4.99 -36.13
N VAL A 528 -2.96 3.70 -36.47
CA VAL A 528 -1.79 2.85 -36.79
C VAL A 528 -1.05 3.50 -37.95
N THR A 529 0.21 3.85 -37.71
CA THR A 529 1.10 4.46 -38.69
C THR A 529 1.84 3.39 -39.51
N LEU A 530 2.45 3.79 -40.61
CA LEU A 530 3.30 2.89 -41.40
C LEU A 530 4.50 2.38 -40.59
N ASP A 531 5.05 3.21 -39.71
CA ASP A 531 6.15 2.84 -38.82
C ASP A 531 5.72 1.77 -37.81
N ASP A 532 4.47 1.83 -37.33
CA ASP A 532 3.90 0.78 -36.47
C ASP A 532 3.77 -0.55 -37.22
N ILE A 533 3.40 -0.53 -38.50
CA ILE A 533 3.32 -1.74 -39.34
C ILE A 533 4.71 -2.33 -39.59
N ALA A 534 5.70 -1.50 -39.92
CA ALA A 534 7.08 -1.95 -40.09
C ALA A 534 7.63 -2.59 -38.81
N HIS A 535 7.39 -1.96 -37.66
CA HIS A 535 7.79 -2.50 -36.35
C HIS A 535 7.10 -3.84 -36.04
N LEU A 536 5.85 -4.04 -36.45
CA LEU A 536 5.14 -5.32 -36.29
C LEU A 536 5.76 -6.42 -37.16
N VAL A 537 6.19 -6.11 -38.39
CA VAL A 537 6.88 -7.06 -39.28
C VAL A 537 8.21 -7.49 -38.67
N GLU A 538 9.02 -6.53 -38.19
CA GLU A 538 10.31 -6.78 -37.54
C GLU A 538 10.15 -7.62 -36.25
N THR A 539 9.16 -7.28 -35.43
CA THR A 539 8.81 -8.05 -34.22
C THR A 539 8.38 -9.49 -34.57
N GLY A 540 7.67 -9.67 -35.69
CA GLY A 540 7.29 -10.98 -36.20
C GLY A 540 8.48 -11.87 -36.57
N ARG A 541 9.56 -11.29 -37.10
CA ARG A 541 10.83 -12.01 -37.35
C ARG A 541 11.53 -12.37 -36.05
N GLU A 542 11.68 -11.44 -35.12
CA GLU A 542 12.35 -11.71 -33.83
C GLU A 542 11.68 -12.86 -33.06
N GLN A 543 10.36 -12.98 -33.19
CA GLN A 543 9.58 -14.05 -32.60
C GLN A 543 9.57 -15.35 -33.43
N GLY A 544 10.27 -15.39 -34.55
CA GLY A 544 10.41 -16.57 -35.42
C GLY A 544 9.16 -16.90 -36.24
N VAL A 545 8.21 -15.97 -36.37
CA VAL A 545 6.99 -16.12 -37.18
C VAL A 545 7.28 -15.87 -38.65
N LEU A 546 8.20 -14.96 -38.96
CA LEU A 546 8.63 -14.59 -40.32
C LEU A 546 10.08 -14.98 -40.58
N ARG A 547 10.40 -15.36 -41.82
CA ARG A 547 11.77 -15.54 -42.29
C ARG A 547 12.36 -14.21 -42.80
N LEU A 548 13.70 -14.11 -42.84
CA LEU A 548 14.39 -12.92 -43.36
C LEU A 548 13.90 -12.51 -44.76
N ALA A 549 13.83 -13.46 -45.70
CA ALA A 549 13.33 -13.17 -47.05
C ALA A 549 11.85 -12.73 -47.09
N GLU A 550 11.04 -13.10 -46.09
CA GLU A 550 9.62 -12.68 -46.01
C GLU A 550 9.50 -11.27 -45.42
N GLU A 551 10.38 -10.89 -44.48
CA GLU A 551 10.48 -9.52 -43.94
C GLU A 551 10.91 -8.53 -45.04
N ASP A 552 11.96 -8.85 -45.79
CA ASP A 552 12.49 -7.97 -46.84
C ASP A 552 11.42 -7.63 -47.88
N ILE A 553 10.69 -8.64 -48.37
CA ILE A 553 9.59 -8.46 -49.34
C ILE A 553 8.47 -7.60 -48.74
N LEU A 554 8.11 -7.81 -47.46
CA LEU A 554 7.05 -7.05 -46.80
C LEU A 554 7.43 -5.59 -46.60
N LEU A 555 8.70 -5.31 -46.26
CA LEU A 555 9.20 -3.95 -46.10
C LEU A 555 9.29 -3.23 -47.44
N GLU A 556 9.79 -3.88 -48.49
CA GLU A 556 9.85 -3.29 -49.84
C GLU A 556 8.45 -3.06 -50.43
N ALA A 557 7.49 -3.93 -50.16
CA ALA A 557 6.09 -3.73 -50.54
C ALA A 557 5.50 -2.42 -49.97
N LEU A 558 5.89 -2.03 -48.74
CA LEU A 558 5.46 -0.76 -48.12
C LEU A 558 6.11 0.45 -48.81
N GLN A 559 7.32 0.30 -49.37
CA GLN A 559 8.06 1.36 -50.05
C GLN A 559 7.56 1.65 -51.48
N LEU A 560 6.87 0.72 -52.13
CA LEU A 560 6.31 0.93 -53.49
C LEU A 560 5.36 2.14 -53.59
N ARG A 561 4.74 2.53 -52.47
CA ARG A 561 3.87 3.71 -52.39
C ARG A 561 4.63 5.03 -52.39
N THR A 562 5.89 5.03 -51.95
CA THR A 562 6.73 6.25 -51.81
C THR A 562 7.79 6.37 -52.90
N ARG A 563 8.34 5.25 -53.41
CA ARG A 563 9.29 5.23 -54.53
C ARG A 563 8.63 5.66 -55.84
N ARG A 564 9.37 6.40 -56.66
CA ARG A 564 8.90 6.95 -57.94
C ARG A 564 9.59 6.28 -59.11
N VAL A 565 8.95 6.34 -60.27
CA VAL A 565 9.48 5.77 -61.53
C VAL A 565 10.86 6.31 -61.87
N ARG A 566 11.12 7.60 -61.63
CA ARG A 566 12.44 8.20 -61.88
C ARG A 566 13.59 7.54 -61.11
N ASP A 567 13.29 6.88 -60.00
CA ASP A 567 14.30 6.33 -59.10
C ASP A 567 14.82 4.97 -59.63
N ILE A 568 14.08 4.31 -60.54
CA ILE A 568 14.40 2.98 -61.09
C ILE A 568 14.47 2.94 -62.62
N MET A 569 14.10 4.02 -63.30
CA MET A 569 14.06 4.04 -64.77
C MET A 569 15.48 3.94 -65.37
N ARG A 570 15.58 3.29 -66.52
CA ARG A 570 16.78 3.38 -67.35
C ARG A 570 16.84 4.76 -68.03
N PRO A 571 17.89 5.56 -67.81
CA PRO A 571 18.03 6.87 -68.44
C PRO A 571 18.06 6.76 -69.95
N ARG A 572 17.54 7.78 -70.66
CA ARG A 572 17.52 7.85 -72.13
C ARG A 572 18.84 7.46 -72.81
N VAL A 573 19.97 7.87 -72.25
CA VAL A 573 21.30 7.64 -72.83
C VAL A 573 21.71 6.16 -72.84
N ASP A 574 21.09 5.36 -71.99
CA ASP A 574 21.36 3.92 -71.83
C ASP A 574 20.27 3.05 -72.48
N ILE A 575 19.40 3.65 -73.31
CA ILE A 575 18.35 2.94 -74.04
C ILE A 575 18.85 2.56 -75.43
N ASP A 576 18.97 1.25 -75.67
CA ASP A 576 19.15 0.73 -77.01
C ASP A 576 17.81 0.77 -77.78
N ALA A 577 17.74 1.67 -78.75
CA ALA A 577 16.56 1.87 -79.59
C ALA A 577 16.93 1.88 -81.07
N VAL A 578 15.96 1.51 -81.92
CA VAL A 578 16.16 1.41 -83.37
C VAL A 578 15.33 2.47 -84.10
N ASP A 579 15.91 3.17 -85.07
CA ASP A 579 15.14 4.07 -85.93
C ASP A 579 14.27 3.24 -86.89
N VAL A 580 12.99 3.62 -87.02
CA VAL A 580 12.02 2.98 -87.91
C VAL A 580 12.45 2.95 -89.38
N GLU A 581 13.29 3.88 -89.82
CA GLU A 581 13.81 3.97 -91.19
C GLU A 581 15.12 3.18 -91.41
N THR A 582 15.65 2.55 -90.36
CA THR A 582 16.86 1.70 -90.46
C THR A 582 16.62 0.57 -91.47
N PRO A 583 17.57 0.24 -92.37
CA PRO A 583 17.44 -0.90 -93.28
C PRO A 583 17.26 -2.23 -92.52
N VAL A 584 16.41 -3.11 -93.05
CA VAL A 584 16.04 -4.39 -92.41
C VAL A 584 17.25 -5.25 -92.05
N ASP A 585 18.28 -5.28 -92.90
CA ASP A 585 19.48 -6.08 -92.68
C ASP A 585 20.31 -5.59 -91.46
N GLU A 586 20.31 -4.27 -91.20
CA GLU A 586 20.97 -3.67 -90.03
C GLU A 586 20.15 -3.88 -88.76
N ILE A 587 18.82 -3.78 -88.85
CA ILE A 587 17.90 -4.06 -87.73
C ILE A 587 18.10 -5.49 -87.22
N ILE A 588 18.24 -6.46 -88.13
CA ILE A 588 18.50 -7.86 -87.76
C ILE A 588 19.81 -7.97 -86.98
N GLY A 589 20.86 -7.23 -87.40
CA GLY A 589 22.12 -7.14 -86.67
C GLY A 589 21.94 -6.57 -85.27
N VAL A 590 21.23 -5.45 -85.13
CA VAL A 590 20.97 -4.82 -83.82
C VAL A 590 20.16 -5.76 -82.91
N VAL A 591 19.11 -6.39 -83.42
CA VAL A 591 18.26 -7.32 -82.66
C VAL A 591 19.02 -8.59 -82.24
N ALA A 592 19.94 -9.07 -83.07
CA ALA A 592 20.76 -10.24 -82.75
C ALA A 592 21.88 -9.92 -81.73
N MET A 593 22.42 -8.70 -81.76
CA MET A 593 23.54 -8.28 -80.90
C MET A 593 23.10 -7.66 -79.58
N SER A 594 21.88 -7.08 -79.49
CA SER A 594 21.46 -6.32 -78.32
C SER A 594 21.11 -7.16 -77.09
N GLY A 595 20.84 -8.46 -77.25
CA GLY A 595 20.48 -9.35 -76.14
C GLY A 595 19.11 -9.07 -75.48
N PHE A 596 18.40 -8.00 -75.88
CA PHE A 596 17.13 -7.62 -75.25
C PHE A 596 15.91 -8.31 -75.88
N SER A 597 14.94 -8.66 -75.03
CA SER A 597 13.66 -9.25 -75.48
C SER A 597 12.74 -8.24 -76.18
N ARG A 598 12.88 -6.95 -75.88
CA ARG A 598 12.06 -5.84 -76.38
C ARG A 598 12.97 -4.67 -76.72
N LEU A 599 12.80 -4.09 -77.91
CA LEU A 599 13.56 -2.91 -78.33
C LEU A 599 12.60 -1.76 -78.65
N PRO A 600 12.77 -0.58 -78.03
CA PRO A 600 12.09 0.62 -78.43
C PRO A 600 12.41 1.01 -79.88
N VAL A 601 11.42 1.57 -80.57
CA VAL A 601 11.53 2.05 -81.95
C VAL A 601 11.17 3.53 -81.96
N TYR A 602 12.05 4.35 -82.53
CA TYR A 602 11.87 5.79 -82.65
C TYR A 602 11.85 6.23 -84.11
N GLU A 603 11.48 7.49 -84.35
CA GLU A 603 11.54 8.11 -85.67
C GLU A 603 12.27 9.44 -85.58
N GLY A 604 13.45 9.53 -86.20
CA GLY A 604 14.29 10.72 -86.29
C GLY A 604 15.05 11.08 -85.01
N SER A 605 14.40 11.04 -83.85
CA SER A 605 15.02 11.26 -82.54
C SER A 605 14.48 10.27 -81.52
N THR A 606 15.33 9.84 -80.59
CA THR A 606 14.95 8.99 -79.45
C THR A 606 13.95 9.67 -78.50
N ASP A 607 13.69 10.98 -78.65
CA ASP A 607 12.58 11.66 -77.96
C ASP A 607 11.20 11.23 -78.49
N ASN A 608 11.14 10.79 -79.75
CA ASN A 608 9.92 10.40 -80.44
C ASN A 608 9.83 8.88 -80.55
N ILE A 609 9.53 8.21 -79.43
CA ILE A 609 9.32 6.76 -79.38
C ILE A 609 7.94 6.43 -79.97
N LEU A 610 7.92 5.70 -81.09
CA LEU A 610 6.69 5.23 -81.72
C LEU A 610 6.12 4.00 -81.02
N GLY A 611 6.99 3.15 -80.49
CA GLY A 611 6.62 1.95 -79.77
C GLY A 611 7.79 1.02 -79.53
N PHE A 612 7.52 -0.27 -79.41
CA PHE A 612 8.57 -1.28 -79.25
C PHE A 612 8.26 -2.53 -80.07
N VAL A 613 9.30 -3.30 -80.38
CA VAL A 613 9.21 -4.59 -81.06
C VAL A 613 9.76 -5.70 -80.18
N TYR A 614 9.17 -6.89 -80.27
CA TYR A 614 9.72 -8.07 -79.63
C TYR A 614 10.76 -8.71 -80.54
N ASN A 615 11.91 -9.09 -79.97
CA ASN A 615 12.95 -9.82 -80.69
C ASN A 615 12.38 -11.10 -81.35
N LYS A 616 11.56 -11.88 -80.61
CA LYS A 616 10.89 -13.07 -81.15
C LYS A 616 9.97 -12.78 -82.35
N ASP A 617 9.33 -11.61 -82.42
CA ASP A 617 8.43 -11.26 -83.53
C ASP A 617 9.27 -10.98 -84.80
N VAL A 618 10.44 -10.36 -84.64
CA VAL A 618 11.43 -10.16 -85.72
C VAL A 618 12.01 -11.51 -86.18
N LEU A 619 12.48 -12.35 -85.25
CA LEU A 619 13.02 -13.68 -85.55
C LEU A 619 12.00 -14.60 -86.22
N GLN A 620 10.73 -14.54 -85.79
CA GLN A 620 9.66 -15.33 -86.40
C GLN A 620 9.44 -14.91 -87.87
N GLN A 621 9.48 -13.62 -88.18
CA GLN A 621 9.35 -13.15 -89.56
C GLN A 621 10.56 -13.53 -90.44
N MET A 622 11.77 -13.53 -89.86
CA MET A 622 12.98 -14.05 -90.51
C MET A 622 12.84 -15.54 -90.84
N HIS A 623 12.42 -16.36 -89.87
CA HIS A 623 12.26 -17.80 -90.06
C HIS A 623 11.21 -18.11 -91.14
N LEU A 624 10.12 -17.34 -91.18
CA LEU A 624 9.05 -17.46 -92.18
C LEU A 624 9.42 -16.86 -93.55
N LYS A 625 10.64 -16.32 -93.73
CA LYS A 625 11.13 -15.63 -94.95
C LYS A 625 10.18 -14.55 -95.47
N ARG A 626 9.54 -13.80 -94.57
CA ARG A 626 8.67 -12.68 -94.91
C ARG A 626 9.46 -11.37 -94.92
N SER A 627 9.00 -10.38 -95.68
CA SER A 627 9.54 -9.01 -95.59
C SER A 627 9.25 -8.46 -94.19
N ILE A 628 10.29 -8.09 -93.47
CA ILE A 628 10.17 -7.50 -92.12
C ILE A 628 9.81 -6.03 -92.32
N GLU A 629 8.63 -5.65 -91.84
CA GLU A 629 8.20 -4.26 -91.80
C GLU A 629 7.99 -3.88 -90.33
N ILE A 630 8.95 -3.14 -89.73
CA ILE A 630 8.91 -2.75 -88.32
C ILE A 630 7.57 -2.14 -87.94
N ARG A 631 7.06 -1.21 -88.77
CA ARG A 631 5.78 -0.51 -88.52
C ARG A 631 4.58 -1.46 -88.36
N LYS A 632 4.61 -2.65 -88.96
CA LYS A 632 3.52 -3.65 -88.87
C LYS A 632 3.57 -4.51 -87.62
N ILE A 633 4.74 -4.63 -86.98
CA ILE A 633 4.95 -5.42 -85.76
C ILE A 633 5.15 -4.55 -84.52
N LEU A 634 5.07 -3.23 -84.68
CA LEU A 634 5.19 -2.25 -83.63
C LEU A 634 4.06 -2.40 -82.60
N ARG A 635 4.43 -2.43 -81.32
CA ARG A 635 3.49 -2.44 -80.20
C ARG A 635 3.51 -1.11 -79.48
N LYS A 636 2.34 -0.68 -79.03
CA LYS A 636 2.19 0.59 -78.29
C LYS A 636 2.83 0.47 -76.91
N PRO A 637 3.69 1.41 -76.51
CA PRO A 637 4.22 1.44 -75.17
C PRO A 637 3.23 2.15 -74.24
N LEU A 638 3.39 1.95 -72.93
CA LEU A 638 2.74 2.79 -71.93
C LEU A 638 3.55 4.08 -71.77
N PHE A 639 2.91 5.25 -71.75
CA PHE A 639 3.59 6.51 -71.47
C PHE A 639 3.22 6.99 -70.06
N ILE A 640 4.22 7.24 -69.22
CA ILE A 640 4.03 7.64 -67.82
C ILE A 640 4.91 8.83 -67.45
N PRO A 641 4.49 9.68 -66.50
CA PRO A 641 5.36 10.71 -65.95
C PRO A 641 6.37 10.09 -64.98
N GLU A 642 7.56 10.68 -64.90
CA GLU A 642 8.64 10.26 -63.98
C GLU A 642 8.24 10.31 -62.48
N SER A 643 7.20 11.10 -62.16
CA SER A 643 6.72 11.32 -60.79
C SER A 643 5.70 10.27 -60.31
N LEU A 644 5.27 9.36 -61.19
CA LEU A 644 4.36 8.28 -60.83
C LEU A 644 5.00 7.36 -59.79
N THR A 645 4.21 6.86 -58.84
CA THR A 645 4.69 5.89 -57.84
C THR A 645 4.72 4.47 -58.41
N LEU A 646 5.60 3.63 -57.88
CA LEU A 646 5.76 2.26 -58.37
C LEU A 646 4.48 1.42 -58.17
N GLU A 647 3.76 1.61 -57.07
CA GLU A 647 2.42 1.00 -56.85
C GLU A 647 1.46 1.29 -58.01
N ARG A 648 1.38 2.56 -58.43
CA ARG A 648 0.48 2.98 -59.50
C ARG A 648 0.97 2.53 -60.87
N LEU A 649 2.28 2.48 -61.08
CA LEU A 649 2.88 1.90 -62.29
C LEU A 649 2.56 0.41 -62.39
N LEU A 650 2.68 -0.35 -61.30
CA LEU A 650 2.34 -1.77 -61.27
C LEU A 650 0.89 -2.02 -61.68
N VAL A 651 -0.04 -1.23 -61.12
CA VAL A 651 -1.47 -1.27 -61.50
C VAL A 651 -1.66 -0.90 -62.97
N ALA A 652 -0.92 0.10 -63.49
CA ALA A 652 -1.00 0.51 -64.89
C ALA A 652 -0.50 -0.59 -65.85
N PHE A 653 0.61 -1.27 -65.53
CA PHE A 653 1.10 -2.42 -66.30
C PHE A 653 0.07 -3.56 -66.33
N GLN A 654 -0.57 -3.87 -65.20
CA GLN A 654 -1.63 -4.89 -65.13
C GLN A 654 -2.86 -4.51 -65.97
N ALA A 655 -3.28 -3.25 -65.93
CA ALA A 655 -4.45 -2.76 -66.66
C ALA A 655 -4.23 -2.78 -68.18
N GLU A 656 -3.08 -2.27 -68.64
CA GLU A 656 -2.76 -2.10 -70.06
C GLU A 656 -2.15 -3.37 -70.69
N ARG A 657 -1.87 -4.40 -69.87
CA ARG A 657 -1.28 -5.70 -70.29
C ARG A 657 0.00 -5.53 -71.12
N THR A 658 0.79 -4.51 -70.78
CA THR A 658 2.12 -4.26 -71.34
C THR A 658 3.16 -4.34 -70.24
N GLN A 659 4.42 -4.57 -70.61
CA GLN A 659 5.53 -4.76 -69.69
C GLN A 659 6.66 -3.74 -69.92
N LEU A 660 6.41 -2.72 -70.74
CA LEU A 660 7.35 -1.66 -71.04
C LEU A 660 6.63 -0.32 -71.05
N ALA A 661 7.16 0.62 -70.30
CA ALA A 661 6.71 2.00 -70.25
C ALA A 661 7.85 2.96 -70.62
N ILE A 662 7.51 3.97 -71.40
CA ILE A 662 8.38 5.11 -71.71
C ILE A 662 8.06 6.22 -70.72
N VAL A 663 9.11 6.69 -70.07
CA VAL A 663 9.02 7.74 -69.05
C VAL A 663 9.18 9.08 -69.72
N LEU A 664 8.18 9.94 -69.55
CA LEU A 664 8.15 11.28 -70.11
C LEU A 664 8.56 12.33 -69.09
N ASP A 665 9.22 13.37 -69.56
CA ASP A 665 9.42 14.61 -68.81
C ASP A 665 8.18 15.52 -68.88
N GLU A 666 8.24 16.67 -68.21
CA GLU A 666 7.15 17.66 -68.15
C GLU A 666 6.86 18.33 -69.49
N PHE A 667 7.78 18.24 -70.45
CA PHE A 667 7.68 18.84 -71.79
C PHE A 667 7.31 17.80 -72.87
N GLY A 668 7.10 16.53 -72.48
CA GLY A 668 6.74 15.43 -73.36
C GLY A 668 7.91 14.75 -74.07
N GLY A 669 9.14 15.05 -73.68
CA GLY A 669 10.36 14.37 -74.14
C GLY A 669 10.56 13.01 -73.45
N THR A 670 11.31 12.12 -74.08
CA THR A 670 11.61 10.80 -73.51
C THR A 670 12.75 10.94 -72.51
N ARG A 671 12.47 10.72 -71.23
CA ARG A 671 13.48 10.79 -70.16
C ARG A 671 14.13 9.44 -69.88
N GLY A 672 13.38 8.36 -70.07
CA GLY A 672 13.85 7.01 -69.81
C GLY A 672 12.83 5.94 -70.18
N MET A 673 13.11 4.70 -69.80
CA MET A 673 12.17 3.59 -69.88
C MET A 673 12.19 2.77 -68.59
N VAL A 674 11.08 2.11 -68.31
CA VAL A 674 10.95 1.18 -67.18
C VAL A 674 10.15 -0.02 -67.63
N THR A 675 10.54 -1.20 -67.15
CA THR A 675 9.89 -2.46 -67.44
C THR A 675 9.11 -2.98 -66.24
N PHE A 676 8.25 -3.96 -66.46
CA PHE A 676 7.56 -4.62 -65.37
C PHE A 676 8.54 -5.40 -64.48
N GLU A 677 9.58 -5.95 -65.09
CA GLU A 677 10.68 -6.65 -64.45
C GLU A 677 11.41 -5.72 -63.45
N ASP A 678 11.71 -4.47 -63.82
CA ASP A 678 12.35 -3.49 -62.92
C ASP A 678 11.47 -3.19 -61.68
N VAL A 679 10.14 -3.17 -61.80
CA VAL A 679 9.23 -2.95 -60.66
C VAL A 679 9.13 -4.19 -59.76
N LEU A 680 9.33 -5.39 -60.30
CA LEU A 680 9.35 -6.62 -59.52
C LEU A 680 10.68 -6.82 -58.78
N GLU A 681 11.79 -6.42 -59.40
CA GLU A 681 13.12 -6.43 -58.79
C GLU A 681 13.14 -5.56 -57.52
N GLU A 682 12.44 -4.42 -57.53
CA GLU A 682 12.26 -3.58 -56.34
C GLU A 682 11.48 -4.24 -55.20
N LEU A 683 10.64 -5.24 -55.49
CA LEU A 683 9.85 -5.96 -54.48
C LEU A 683 10.54 -7.23 -53.97
N VAL A 684 11.30 -7.91 -54.84
CA VAL A 684 11.83 -9.27 -54.59
C VAL A 684 13.36 -9.28 -54.45
N GLY A 685 14.05 -8.21 -54.83
CA GLY A 685 15.51 -8.13 -54.95
C GLY A 685 16.03 -8.63 -56.31
N GLU A 686 17.36 -8.58 -56.50
CA GLU A 686 18.01 -8.95 -57.76
C GLU A 686 17.61 -10.37 -58.22
N ILE A 687 16.93 -10.43 -59.36
CA ILE A 687 16.62 -11.70 -60.02
C ILE A 687 17.80 -11.98 -60.95
N HIS A 688 18.73 -12.83 -60.51
CA HIS A 688 19.84 -13.28 -61.35
C HIS A 688 19.30 -13.98 -62.61
N ASP A 689 19.41 -13.32 -63.76
CA ASP A 689 18.98 -13.84 -65.06
C ASP A 689 20.03 -14.81 -65.60
N GLU A 690 19.64 -16.04 -65.94
CA GLU A 690 20.53 -17.12 -66.42
C GLU A 690 21.25 -16.79 -67.75
N HIS A 691 20.96 -15.64 -68.37
CA HIS A 691 21.42 -15.27 -69.73
C HIS A 691 22.37 -14.06 -69.81
N ARG A 692 22.85 -13.51 -68.69
CA ARG A 692 23.98 -12.55 -68.73
C ARG A 692 25.30 -13.31 -68.65
N HIS A 693 26.09 -13.24 -69.74
CA HIS A 693 27.44 -13.80 -69.80
C HIS A 693 28.39 -13.08 -68.83
N ASP A 694 29.21 -13.87 -68.14
CA ASP A 694 30.25 -13.55 -67.13
C ASP A 694 31.40 -12.61 -67.58
N ASP A 695 31.14 -11.48 -68.25
CA ASP A 695 32.20 -10.58 -68.76
C ASP A 695 32.40 -9.27 -67.98
N GLU A 696 31.80 -9.11 -66.79
CA GLU A 696 31.99 -7.90 -65.95
C GLU A 696 32.70 -8.21 -64.63
N GLN A 697 33.87 -8.86 -64.68
CA GLN A 697 34.83 -8.67 -63.58
C GLN A 697 35.38 -7.24 -63.66
N LEU A 698 34.79 -6.36 -62.86
CA LEU A 698 35.17 -4.94 -62.74
C LEU A 698 36.62 -4.76 -62.26
N VAL A 699 37.18 -5.77 -61.58
CA VAL A 699 38.58 -5.83 -61.12
C VAL A 699 39.17 -7.21 -61.42
N VAL A 700 40.33 -7.23 -62.08
CA VAL A 700 41.11 -8.47 -62.30
C VAL A 700 42.52 -8.27 -61.78
N GLN A 701 42.90 -9.04 -60.76
CA GLN A 701 44.28 -9.06 -60.27
C GLN A 701 45.17 -9.89 -61.21
N ARG A 702 46.26 -9.30 -61.67
CA ARG A 702 47.26 -9.94 -62.53
C ARG A 702 48.35 -10.61 -61.68
N ASN A 703 49.04 -11.57 -62.28
CA ASN A 703 50.09 -12.37 -61.62
C ASN A 703 51.29 -11.55 -61.10
N ASP A 704 51.46 -10.32 -61.57
CA ASP A 704 52.51 -9.38 -61.18
C ASP A 704 52.09 -8.45 -60.03
N HIS A 705 50.98 -8.73 -59.36
CA HIS A 705 50.38 -7.90 -58.32
C HIS A 705 49.92 -6.52 -58.80
N SER A 706 49.65 -6.35 -60.10
CA SER A 706 48.89 -5.23 -60.62
C SER A 706 47.40 -5.58 -60.75
N TRP A 707 46.52 -4.57 -60.72
CA TRP A 707 45.08 -4.75 -60.90
C TRP A 707 44.64 -4.06 -62.19
N LEU A 708 44.02 -4.81 -63.10
CA LEU A 708 43.32 -4.25 -64.24
C LEU A 708 41.88 -3.94 -63.84
N VAL A 709 41.48 -2.69 -63.95
CA VAL A 709 40.23 -2.16 -63.38
C VAL A 709 39.41 -1.46 -64.45
N ASP A 710 38.09 -1.65 -64.43
CA ASP A 710 37.13 -0.89 -65.24
C ASP A 710 37.00 0.55 -64.70
N GLY A 711 37.09 1.54 -65.59
CA GLY A 711 37.06 2.97 -65.21
C GLY A 711 35.78 3.42 -64.50
N ARG A 712 34.69 2.63 -64.58
CA ARG A 712 33.38 2.92 -63.98
C ARG A 712 33.25 2.46 -62.52
N ILE A 713 34.15 1.61 -62.02
CA ILE A 713 34.01 1.08 -60.66
C ILE A 713 33.98 2.23 -59.63
N GLY A 714 33.12 2.07 -58.62
CA GLY A 714 33.01 3.03 -57.53
C GLY A 714 34.26 3.03 -56.65
N MET A 715 34.64 4.19 -56.11
CA MET A 715 35.82 4.30 -55.24
C MET A 715 35.74 3.40 -53.99
N HIS A 716 34.54 3.20 -53.44
CA HIS A 716 34.33 2.34 -52.27
C HIS A 716 34.57 0.86 -52.62
N GLU A 717 34.00 0.40 -53.72
CA GLU A 717 34.13 -0.97 -54.22
C GLU A 717 35.57 -1.29 -54.64
N LEU A 718 36.28 -0.33 -55.25
CA LEU A 718 37.71 -0.47 -55.54
C LEU A 718 38.54 -0.64 -54.26
N LEU A 719 38.27 0.14 -53.21
CA LEU A 719 39.04 0.10 -51.96
C LEU A 719 38.88 -1.23 -51.21
N GLU A 720 37.71 -1.89 -51.30
CA GLU A 720 37.51 -3.23 -50.73
C GLU A 720 38.34 -4.31 -51.46
N GLN A 721 38.60 -4.11 -52.75
CA GLN A 721 39.33 -5.05 -53.60
C GLN A 721 40.87 -4.87 -53.51
N LEU A 722 41.33 -3.73 -52.99
CA LEU A 722 42.74 -3.44 -52.76
C LEU A 722 43.18 -3.90 -51.36
N PRO A 723 44.48 -4.18 -51.12
CA PRO A 723 44.97 -4.60 -49.80
C PRO A 723 44.66 -3.57 -48.70
N GLU A 724 44.30 -4.04 -47.50
CA GLU A 724 43.77 -3.29 -46.32
C GLU A 724 44.60 -2.07 -45.82
N LYS A 725 45.73 -1.73 -46.46
CA LYS A 725 46.59 -0.59 -46.11
C LYS A 725 46.87 0.38 -47.27
N THR A 726 46.15 0.27 -48.37
CA THR A 726 46.38 1.11 -49.55
C THR A 726 45.83 2.52 -49.34
N SER A 727 46.70 3.53 -49.30
CA SER A 727 46.28 4.95 -49.21
C SER A 727 46.31 5.60 -50.58
N LEU A 728 45.17 6.11 -51.04
CA LEU A 728 45.01 6.83 -52.31
C LEU A 728 45.15 8.36 -52.16
N GLY A 729 45.54 8.86 -50.98
CA GLY A 729 45.69 10.29 -50.69
C GLY A 729 44.37 11.03 -50.40
N ALA A 730 44.45 12.30 -49.98
CA ALA A 730 43.31 13.07 -49.46
C ALA A 730 42.29 13.54 -50.53
N GLU A 731 42.58 13.36 -51.82
CA GLU A 731 41.74 13.81 -52.94
C GLU A 731 40.57 12.85 -53.28
N VAL A 732 40.49 11.69 -52.59
CA VAL A 732 39.46 10.67 -52.80
C VAL A 732 38.05 11.14 -52.42
N SER A 733 37.93 12.12 -51.50
CA SER A 733 36.63 12.47 -50.90
C SER A 733 35.62 13.18 -51.80
N SER A 734 36.02 13.63 -53.00
CA SER A 734 35.14 14.37 -53.92
C SER A 734 34.80 13.63 -55.22
N VAL A 735 35.19 12.36 -55.33
CA VAL A 735 35.07 11.61 -56.58
C VAL A 735 34.43 10.25 -56.36
N ASN A 736 33.46 9.90 -57.22
CA ASN A 736 32.68 8.67 -57.07
C ASN A 736 33.30 7.45 -57.79
N THR A 737 34.12 7.65 -58.83
CA THR A 737 34.69 6.59 -59.68
C THR A 737 36.18 6.74 -59.92
N VAL A 738 36.84 5.65 -60.30
CA VAL A 738 38.29 5.60 -60.54
C VAL A 738 38.70 6.44 -61.75
N SER A 739 37.93 6.43 -62.83
CA SER A 739 38.18 7.33 -63.98
C SER A 739 38.09 8.80 -63.56
N GLY A 740 37.17 9.15 -62.66
CA GLY A 740 37.07 10.50 -62.11
C GLY A 740 38.32 10.89 -61.31
N LEU A 741 38.92 9.93 -60.60
CA LEU A 741 40.10 10.19 -59.77
C LEU A 741 41.31 10.49 -60.67
N VAL A 742 41.51 9.70 -61.72
CA VAL A 742 42.60 9.90 -62.69
C VAL A 742 42.46 11.25 -63.41
N MET A 743 41.24 11.62 -63.81
CA MET A 743 41.00 12.92 -64.44
C MET A 743 41.21 14.10 -63.48
N ALA A 744 40.83 13.95 -62.20
CA ALA A 744 41.07 14.97 -61.19
C ALA A 744 42.57 15.20 -60.96
N VAL A 745 43.37 14.13 -60.97
CA VAL A 745 44.82 14.21 -60.72
C VAL A 745 45.62 14.69 -61.94
N LEU A 746 45.23 14.30 -63.16
CA LEU A 746 45.95 14.72 -64.38
C LEU A 746 45.68 16.17 -64.79
N GLU A 747 44.57 16.77 -64.33
CA GLU A 747 44.09 18.12 -64.67
C GLU A 747 44.12 18.46 -66.18
N SER A 748 44.11 17.44 -67.04
CA SER A 748 44.27 17.55 -68.49
C SER A 748 43.51 16.41 -69.19
N VAL A 749 43.39 16.49 -70.51
CA VAL A 749 42.67 15.46 -71.29
C VAL A 749 43.51 14.17 -71.30
N PRO A 750 43.00 13.06 -70.73
CA PRO A 750 43.78 11.83 -70.58
C PRO A 750 44.03 11.15 -71.94
N SER A 751 45.22 10.58 -72.08
CA SER A 751 45.63 9.73 -73.20
C SER A 751 46.10 8.36 -72.71
N VAL A 752 46.00 7.34 -73.58
CA VAL A 752 46.53 6.01 -73.28
C VAL A 752 48.03 6.10 -72.98
N GLY A 753 48.45 5.51 -71.86
CA GLY A 753 49.81 5.56 -71.33
C GLY A 753 50.06 6.67 -70.30
N ASP A 754 49.12 7.58 -70.08
CA ASP A 754 49.24 8.57 -69.00
C ASP A 754 49.14 7.89 -67.63
N GLN A 755 49.94 8.38 -66.68
CA GLN A 755 50.02 7.84 -65.32
C GLN A 755 49.67 8.90 -64.28
N ALA A 756 48.73 8.55 -63.39
CA ALA A 756 48.37 9.33 -62.21
C ALA A 756 48.92 8.65 -60.95
N VAL A 757 49.59 9.41 -60.07
CA VAL A 757 50.13 8.90 -58.81
C VAL A 757 49.26 9.39 -57.66
N CYS A 758 48.61 8.45 -56.97
CA CYS A 758 47.67 8.70 -55.89
C CYS A 758 48.15 7.98 -54.61
N GLY A 759 48.84 8.72 -53.73
CA GLY A 759 49.43 8.14 -52.52
C GLY A 759 50.46 7.06 -52.84
N ASP A 760 50.20 5.82 -52.39
CA ASP A 760 51.11 4.68 -52.58
C ASP A 760 50.88 3.92 -53.90
N VAL A 761 50.06 4.48 -54.79
CA VAL A 761 49.53 3.79 -55.97
C VAL A 761 49.80 4.58 -57.25
N THR A 762 50.26 3.90 -58.29
CA THR A 762 50.36 4.43 -59.65
C THR A 762 49.25 3.81 -60.50
N ILE A 763 48.44 4.66 -61.12
CA ILE A 763 47.32 4.29 -61.97
C ILE A 763 47.67 4.71 -63.40
N GLU A 764 47.83 3.74 -64.29
CA GLU A 764 48.12 3.94 -65.72
C GLU A 764 46.87 3.72 -66.57
N ILE A 765 46.65 4.59 -67.56
CA ILE A 765 45.57 4.43 -68.53
C ILE A 765 45.99 3.41 -69.59
N VAL A 766 45.34 2.24 -69.59
CA VAL A 766 45.63 1.15 -70.52
C VAL A 766 44.81 1.27 -71.80
N ASP A 767 43.55 1.69 -71.66
CA ASP A 767 42.65 1.79 -72.80
C ASP A 767 41.66 2.95 -72.63
N MET A 768 41.33 3.58 -73.76
CA MET A 768 40.42 4.72 -73.86
C MET A 768 39.33 4.40 -74.88
N ASP A 769 38.08 4.56 -74.48
CA ASP A 769 36.92 4.48 -75.36
C ASP A 769 36.43 5.91 -75.68
N GLY A 770 36.97 6.46 -76.77
CA GLY A 770 36.78 7.86 -77.12
C GLY A 770 37.40 8.80 -76.07
N PRO A 771 36.67 9.76 -75.49
CA PRO A 771 37.18 10.62 -74.42
C PRO A 771 37.10 9.99 -73.02
N ARG A 772 36.58 8.76 -72.89
CA ARG A 772 36.38 8.06 -71.61
C ARG A 772 37.52 7.07 -71.36
N ILE A 773 37.99 7.01 -70.12
CA ILE A 773 38.92 5.99 -69.64
C ILE A 773 38.14 4.68 -69.47
N ASP A 774 38.50 3.65 -70.24
CA ASP A 774 37.83 2.34 -70.19
C ASP A 774 38.54 1.39 -69.22
N ARG A 775 39.86 1.23 -69.38
CA ARG A 775 40.67 0.32 -68.54
C ARG A 775 41.88 1.01 -67.94
N LEU A 776 42.09 0.74 -66.65
CA LEU A 776 43.16 1.29 -65.84
C LEU A 776 44.01 0.15 -65.26
N LEU A 777 45.33 0.33 -65.24
CA LEU A 777 46.26 -0.56 -64.55
C LEU A 777 46.71 0.10 -63.26
N ILE A 778 46.40 -0.53 -62.13
CA ILE A 778 46.77 -0.06 -60.81
C ILE A 778 47.97 -0.86 -60.32
N THR A 779 49.04 -0.17 -59.93
CA THR A 779 50.27 -0.75 -59.37
C THR A 779 50.64 -0.07 -58.06
N LEU A 780 51.09 -0.83 -57.07
CA LEU A 780 51.58 -0.29 -55.81
C LEU A 780 53.04 0.18 -55.97
N SER A 781 53.34 1.41 -55.60
CA SER A 781 54.71 1.94 -55.60
C SER A 781 55.53 1.31 -54.45
N PRO A 782 56.80 0.91 -54.67
CA PRO A 782 57.65 0.40 -53.58
C PRO A 782 57.97 1.53 -52.57
N PRO A 783 58.02 1.23 -51.26
CA PRO A 783 58.23 2.25 -50.22
C PRO A 783 59.61 2.93 -50.35
N PRO A 784 59.71 4.24 -50.10
CA PRO A 784 60.96 4.99 -50.25
C PRO A 784 61.87 4.75 -49.04
N ASP A 785 62.60 3.62 -49.05
CA ASP A 785 63.85 3.41 -48.30
C ASP A 785 64.59 2.19 -48.87
N SER A 786 65.37 2.42 -49.92
CA SER A 786 66.40 1.51 -50.42
C SER A 786 67.50 2.36 -51.06
N GLU A 787 68.37 2.92 -50.22
CA GLU A 787 69.64 3.50 -50.65
C GLU A 787 70.42 2.51 -51.52
N ALA A 788 71.01 3.03 -52.59
CA ALA A 788 72.01 2.34 -53.39
C ALA A 788 73.22 1.92 -52.50
N PRO A 789 73.76 0.70 -52.66
CA PRO A 789 75.07 0.39 -52.08
C PRO A 789 76.17 1.06 -52.94
N ALA A 790 77.02 1.87 -52.31
CA ALA A 790 78.22 2.42 -52.96
C ALA A 790 79.35 1.37 -53.04
N ALA A 791 79.77 1.08 -54.29
CA ALA A 791 81.09 0.72 -54.85
C ALA A 791 81.99 -0.35 -54.16
N PRO A 792 82.78 -1.11 -54.95
CA PRO A 792 83.92 -0.55 -55.69
C PRO A 792 83.77 -0.50 -57.21
#